data_AF-A0A7X0RP59-F1
#
_entry.id   AF-A0A7X0RP59-F1
#
_cell.length_a   1.000
_cell.length_b   1.000
_cell.length_c   1.000
_cell.angle_alpha   90.00
_cell.angle_beta   90.00
_cell.angle_gamma   90.00
#
_symmetry.space_group_name_H-M   'P 1'
#
loop_
_entity.id
_entity.type
_entity.pdbx_description
1 polymer ?
#
loop_
_entity_poly.entity_id
_entity_poly.type
_entity_poly.pdbx_seq_one_letter_code
_entity_poly.pdbx_strand_id
1 'polypeptide(L)'
;MEMQYEPASRLAVPRRPRLGRLIVYDRGGWGAAGAGSWVASCAAAVVGMLGVPTGLGRTFDVLSAVALATAGYAISSLIVAWLLGLLRRPLPGAAIGGLLYTAILVFFILFLNDLGVPFSLLFAAGYTAFGAGAGFFARAIGSRRTGRRAKLAAAAALALMVAATAYAIVVPDREDGPAAPDGVGLPAGAAVVPDPSVPGSHAYTAFTYGSGADRQRKAFGSGAALRSESVDASAYIPSWPLLRRWFWGFDAHALPLNGRVWMPEGEGPFPLVLMVHGNHVMEDFSDEGYGYLGEQLASRGIIAISVDENFLNYSAWSGIPAQDMKVRAWLLLCHIRQLQTFAAAPDSPFYGKVDFARLALLGHSRGGQAVAMAADADRWFSEAPGLPEAGSYRIRSVVALAPTDTVVDGAQAELRDTSYLTLQGASDADVNNFYGDRQYVRTTFTGAEPGAFKASLYIADANHGQFNTGWGDEDATLPASLFLRKPNLSATAQERIAKAYVSAFFEDTLLGNAAYADLFRDYRAGRGFLPVTRYYNRYEDAGFNAIARFDEALSADRPSAAVTADAEGFERWELTEALDRQREGKGTKGTALKWSEEGGTYAIEAAPDASVLDIPGLAEADGAELVFSMADLSRDLSESEDLESAPLDLDIALEDGNGVEVTLPLDAFMQPEPLPETNYTWLAWLEEEMEEGKYAEPVEPVFQTYALPLEAFQAADPQFSPDSLRKIAFLFRGGPGKAMLADIGIGNAAREDRS
;
A
#
# COMPACT_ATOMS: atom_id res chain seq x y z
N MET A 1 -52.68 67.74 43.07
CA MET A 1 -52.27 68.54 41.90
C MET A 1 -50.76 68.59 41.93
N GLU A 2 -49.98 68.16 40.95
CA GLU A 2 -50.19 67.88 39.52
C GLU A 2 -49.27 66.73 39.12
N MET A 3 -49.77 65.78 38.31
CA MET A 3 -48.94 64.85 37.55
C MET A 3 -48.29 65.61 36.40
N GLN A 4 -46.97 65.80 36.45
CA GLN A 4 -46.19 66.19 35.28
C GLN A 4 -45.75 64.93 34.53
N TYR A 5 -46.24 64.82 33.30
CA TYR A 5 -45.78 63.87 32.29
C TYR A 5 -44.41 64.31 31.77
N GLU A 6 -43.35 63.52 32.03
CA GLU A 6 -42.06 63.66 31.35
C GLU A 6 -42.11 63.02 29.96
N PRO A 7 -41.53 63.65 28.91
CA PRO A 7 -41.49 63.07 27.58
C PRO A 7 -40.43 61.97 27.49
N ALA A 8 -40.79 60.88 26.81
CA ALA A 8 -39.95 59.72 26.55
C ALA A 8 -38.57 60.11 25.99
N SER A 9 -37.52 59.55 26.60
CA SER A 9 -36.14 59.64 26.15
C SER A 9 -36.01 59.10 24.73
N ARG A 10 -35.49 59.94 23.83
CA ARG A 10 -35.09 59.52 22.49
C ARG A 10 -34.03 58.43 22.63
N LEU A 11 -34.37 57.20 22.26
CA LEU A 11 -33.40 56.11 22.02
C LEU A 11 -32.34 56.64 21.05
N ALA A 12 -31.13 56.86 21.56
CA ALA A 12 -30.00 57.30 20.78
C ALA A 12 -29.67 56.23 19.73
N VAL A 13 -29.86 56.55 18.44
CA VAL A 13 -29.41 55.70 17.34
C VAL A 13 -27.89 55.50 17.50
N PRO A 14 -27.39 54.26 17.60
CA PRO A 14 -25.97 54.02 17.76
C PRO A 14 -25.22 54.53 16.53
N ARG A 15 -24.37 55.55 16.71
CA ARG A 15 -23.51 56.09 15.65
C ARG A 15 -22.57 54.98 15.16
N ARG A 16 -22.64 54.63 13.87
CA ARG A 16 -21.73 53.68 13.22
C ARG A 16 -20.26 54.08 13.51
N PRO A 17 -19.40 53.17 14.00
CA PRO A 17 -18.00 53.49 14.23
C PRO A 17 -17.31 53.81 12.89
N ARG A 18 -16.53 54.91 12.85
CA ARG A 18 -15.70 55.25 11.68
C ARG A 18 -14.51 54.29 11.60
N LEU A 19 -14.23 53.74 10.41
CA LEU A 19 -13.18 52.74 10.15
C LEU A 19 -11.81 53.11 10.77
N GLY A 20 -11.42 54.39 10.68
CA GLY A 20 -10.15 54.89 11.24
C GLY A 20 -10.05 54.85 12.78
N ARG A 21 -11.16 54.70 13.52
CA ARG A 21 -11.14 54.47 14.98
C ARG A 21 -11.04 52.99 15.35
N LEU A 22 -11.37 52.08 14.43
CA LEU A 22 -11.40 50.64 14.67
C LEU A 22 -10.01 50.00 14.64
N ILE A 23 -9.06 50.60 13.91
CA ILE A 23 -7.72 50.03 13.65
C ILE A 23 -6.62 50.79 14.43
N VAL A 24 -7.00 51.62 15.41
CA VAL A 24 -6.05 52.46 16.17
C VAL A 24 -5.10 51.61 17.02
N TYR A 25 -5.64 50.55 17.63
CA TYR A 25 -4.91 49.65 18.52
C TYR A 25 -4.06 48.61 17.77
N ASP A 26 -4.29 48.44 16.48
CA ASP A 26 -3.53 47.54 15.60
C ASP A 26 -2.21 48.16 15.12
N ARG A 27 -1.89 49.39 15.51
CA ARG A 27 -0.60 50.00 15.13
C ARG A 27 0.56 49.44 15.96
N GLY A 28 1.76 49.52 15.40
CA GLY A 28 2.97 49.17 16.13
C GLY A 28 3.23 47.66 16.15
N GLY A 29 3.24 47.07 17.35
CA GLY A 29 3.52 45.63 17.52
C GLY A 29 2.44 44.76 16.92
N TRP A 30 1.17 45.02 17.23
CA TRP A 30 0.03 44.23 16.76
C TRP A 30 -0.14 44.23 15.25
N GLY A 31 0.19 45.33 14.57
CA GLY A 31 0.19 45.39 13.11
C GLY A 31 1.31 44.57 12.48
N ALA A 32 2.45 44.45 13.17
CA ALA A 32 3.52 43.56 12.74
C ALA A 32 3.16 42.09 12.99
N ALA A 33 2.54 41.77 14.14
CA ALA A 33 2.02 40.44 14.42
C ALA A 33 0.96 40.02 13.38
N GLY A 34 0.04 40.93 13.05
CA GLY A 34 -0.94 40.71 11.98
C GLY A 34 -0.29 40.53 10.60
N ALA A 35 0.75 41.29 10.26
CA ALA A 35 1.47 41.08 9.00
C ALA A 35 2.17 39.71 8.95
N GLY A 36 2.79 39.28 10.06
CA GLY A 36 3.39 37.95 10.17
C GLY A 36 2.36 36.82 10.08
N SER A 37 1.21 36.98 10.75
CA SER A 37 0.09 36.03 10.66
C SER A 37 -0.50 35.95 9.25
N TRP A 38 -0.57 37.06 8.52
CA TRP A 38 -1.03 37.06 7.12
C TRP A 38 -0.09 36.29 6.19
N VAL A 39 1.24 36.44 6.37
CA VAL A 39 2.22 35.64 5.61
C VAL A 39 2.05 34.16 5.95
N ALA A 40 1.89 33.82 7.24
CA ALA A 40 1.65 32.45 7.68
C ALA A 40 0.34 31.88 7.08
N SER A 41 -0.76 32.64 7.06
CA SER A 41 -2.00 32.18 6.45
C SER A 41 -1.87 31.94 4.95
N CYS A 42 -1.11 32.78 4.24
CA CYS A 42 -0.84 32.58 2.81
C CYS A 42 0.00 31.33 2.57
N ALA A 43 1.04 31.09 3.40
CA ALA A 43 1.85 29.89 3.31
C ALA A 43 1.04 28.62 3.57
N ALA A 44 0.21 28.60 4.63
CA ALA A 44 -0.69 27.49 4.92
C ALA A 44 -1.68 27.23 3.77
N ALA A 45 -2.30 28.29 3.22
CA ALA A 45 -3.20 28.16 2.08
C ALA A 45 -2.51 27.59 0.83
N VAL A 46 -1.26 27.99 0.57
CA VAL A 46 -0.48 27.44 -0.54
C VAL A 46 -0.21 25.96 -0.33
N VAL A 47 0.23 25.55 0.86
CA VAL A 47 0.46 24.13 1.17
C VAL A 47 -0.83 23.32 0.99
N GLY A 48 -1.95 23.80 1.55
CA GLY A 48 -3.24 23.12 1.39
C GLY A 48 -3.71 23.03 -0.07
N MET A 49 -3.51 24.08 -0.87
CA MET A 49 -3.86 24.06 -2.30
C MET A 49 -2.94 23.15 -3.12
N LEU A 50 -1.66 23.00 -2.74
CA LEU A 50 -0.74 22.12 -3.46
C LEU A 50 -1.06 20.63 -3.23
N GLY A 51 -1.66 20.27 -2.09
CA GLY A 51 -2.19 18.92 -1.88
C GLY A 51 -3.54 18.68 -2.55
N VAL A 52 -4.23 19.76 -2.94
CA VAL A 52 -5.55 19.72 -3.57
C VAL A 52 -5.55 20.56 -4.85
N PRO A 53 -4.81 20.12 -5.89
CA PRO A 53 -4.62 20.91 -7.10
C PRO A 53 -5.94 21.11 -7.87
N THR A 54 -6.07 22.27 -8.53
CA THR A 54 -7.25 22.54 -9.38
C THR A 54 -7.14 21.94 -10.77
N GLY A 55 -5.95 21.45 -11.15
CA GLY A 55 -5.65 21.00 -12.51
C GLY A 55 -5.40 22.13 -13.53
N LEU A 56 -5.46 23.41 -13.10
CA LEU A 56 -5.14 24.58 -13.95
C LEU A 56 -3.65 24.95 -13.94
N GLY A 57 -2.83 24.17 -13.23
CA GLY A 57 -1.39 24.31 -13.12
C GLY A 57 -0.95 25.03 -11.85
N ARG A 58 0.21 24.62 -11.34
CA ARG A 58 0.77 25.03 -10.04
C ARG A 58 0.83 26.56 -9.84
N THR A 59 1.13 27.32 -10.88
CA THR A 59 1.17 28.79 -10.79
C THR A 59 -0.22 29.38 -10.50
N PHE A 60 -1.26 28.87 -11.13
CA PHE A 60 -2.63 29.32 -10.87
C PHE A 60 -3.05 28.96 -9.44
N ASP A 61 -2.73 27.75 -9.00
CA ASP A 61 -3.04 27.25 -7.65
C ASP A 61 -2.41 28.13 -6.57
N VAL A 62 -1.09 28.40 -6.68
CA VAL A 62 -0.36 29.25 -5.72
C VAL A 62 -0.93 30.66 -5.68
N LEU A 63 -1.16 31.30 -6.84
CA LEU A 63 -1.68 32.67 -6.89
C LEU A 63 -3.10 32.76 -6.34
N SER A 64 -3.96 31.79 -6.66
CA SER A 64 -5.34 31.73 -6.17
C SER A 64 -5.38 31.49 -4.66
N ALA A 65 -4.55 30.59 -4.13
CA ALA A 65 -4.43 30.35 -2.70
C ALA A 65 -4.02 31.63 -1.94
N VAL A 66 -2.99 32.34 -2.41
CA VAL A 66 -2.56 33.62 -1.80
C VAL A 66 -3.65 34.68 -1.87
N ALA A 67 -4.33 34.81 -3.01
CA ALA A 67 -5.39 35.80 -3.20
C ALA A 67 -6.60 35.52 -2.28
N LEU A 68 -7.07 34.27 -2.23
CA LEU A 68 -8.19 33.85 -1.38
C LEU A 68 -7.84 33.97 0.10
N ALA A 69 -6.64 33.55 0.50
CA ALA A 69 -6.17 33.69 1.88
C ALA A 69 -6.10 35.16 2.30
N THR A 70 -5.57 36.03 1.44
CA THR A 70 -5.50 37.47 1.69
C THR A 70 -6.89 38.09 1.83
N ALA A 71 -7.83 37.72 0.96
CA ALA A 71 -9.21 38.20 1.02
C ALA A 71 -9.92 37.73 2.30
N GLY A 72 -9.83 36.44 2.63
CA GLY A 72 -10.41 35.86 3.84
C GLY A 72 -9.84 36.49 5.12
N TYR A 73 -8.51 36.65 5.17
CA TYR A 73 -7.81 37.33 6.26
C TYR A 73 -8.32 38.76 6.44
N ALA A 74 -8.37 39.55 5.35
CA ALA A 74 -8.84 40.94 5.40
C ALA A 74 -10.30 41.04 5.85
N ILE A 75 -11.19 40.17 5.35
CA ILE A 75 -12.61 40.13 5.73
C ILE A 75 -12.74 39.82 7.22
N SER A 76 -12.05 38.78 7.72
CA SER A 76 -12.08 38.40 9.14
C SER A 76 -11.57 39.54 10.03
N SER A 77 -10.43 40.14 9.69
CA SER A 77 -9.87 41.31 10.38
C SER A 77 -10.88 42.46 10.46
N LEU A 78 -11.58 42.77 9.37
CA LEU A 78 -12.56 43.86 9.35
C LEU A 78 -13.82 43.53 10.18
N ILE A 79 -14.34 42.31 10.09
CA ILE A 79 -15.53 41.87 10.84
C ILE A 79 -15.23 41.91 12.34
N VAL A 80 -14.13 41.31 12.79
CA VAL A 80 -13.78 41.25 14.22
C VAL A 80 -13.46 42.64 14.76
N ALA A 81 -12.73 43.48 14.01
CA ALA A 81 -12.52 44.87 14.39
C ALA A 81 -13.84 45.64 14.54
N TRP A 82 -14.80 45.43 13.64
CA TRP A 82 -16.12 46.04 13.73
C TRP A 82 -16.91 45.55 14.95
N LEU A 83 -16.96 44.25 15.20
CA LEU A 83 -17.65 43.64 16.36
C LEU A 83 -17.07 44.14 17.70
N LEU A 84 -15.75 44.14 17.85
CA LEU A 84 -15.08 44.65 19.05
C LEU A 84 -15.28 46.17 19.21
N GLY A 85 -15.36 46.89 18.10
CA GLY A 85 -15.72 48.31 18.05
C GLY A 85 -17.13 48.58 18.56
N LEU A 86 -18.11 47.72 18.27
CA LEU A 86 -19.47 47.80 18.84
C LEU A 86 -19.46 47.58 20.35
N LEU A 87 -18.63 46.64 20.83
CA LEU A 87 -18.44 46.34 22.25
C LEU A 87 -17.60 47.40 23.00
N ARG A 88 -17.08 48.40 22.29
CA ARG A 88 -16.24 49.50 22.82
C ARG A 88 -15.01 49.01 23.62
N ARG A 89 -14.46 47.85 23.27
CA ARG A 89 -13.26 47.30 23.92
C ARG A 89 -11.99 47.87 23.26
N PRO A 90 -11.00 48.34 24.02
CA PRO A 90 -9.74 48.88 23.48
C PRO A 90 -8.78 47.74 23.09
N LEU A 91 -9.14 46.97 22.07
CA LEU A 91 -8.39 45.80 21.60
C LEU A 91 -7.93 45.96 20.14
N PRO A 92 -6.82 45.32 19.74
CA PRO A 92 -6.34 45.29 18.36
C PRO A 92 -7.21 44.36 17.51
N GLY A 93 -8.43 44.80 17.19
CA GLY A 93 -9.45 43.93 16.64
C GLY A 93 -9.15 43.40 15.24
N ALA A 94 -8.37 44.12 14.43
CA ALA A 94 -7.98 43.65 13.10
C ALA A 94 -6.90 42.55 13.19
N ALA A 95 -5.93 42.72 14.10
CA ALA A 95 -4.93 41.70 14.39
C ALA A 95 -5.58 40.44 14.99
N ILE A 96 -6.51 40.59 15.95
CA ILE A 96 -7.25 39.45 16.53
C ILE A 96 -8.02 38.70 15.44
N GLY A 97 -8.76 39.40 14.56
CA GLY A 97 -9.49 38.74 13.47
C GLY A 97 -8.58 38.01 12.49
N GLY A 98 -7.39 38.55 12.23
CA GLY A 98 -6.40 37.91 11.37
C GLY A 98 -5.77 36.65 11.99
N LEU A 99 -5.44 36.72 13.29
CA LEU A 99 -4.96 35.57 14.05
C LEU A 99 -6.02 34.46 14.10
N LEU A 100 -7.28 34.81 14.39
CA LEU A 100 -8.40 33.87 14.37
C LEU A 100 -8.58 33.23 12.99
N TYR A 101 -8.51 34.01 11.91
CA TYR A 101 -8.58 33.47 10.56
C TYR A 101 -7.47 32.46 10.29
N THR A 102 -6.23 32.80 10.67
CA THR A 102 -5.07 31.92 10.47
C THR A 102 -5.24 30.61 11.23
N ALA A 103 -5.63 30.68 12.51
CA ALA A 103 -5.85 29.49 13.32
C ALA A 103 -6.98 28.61 12.77
N ILE A 104 -8.10 29.22 12.38
CA ILE A 104 -9.24 28.48 11.81
C ILE A 104 -8.85 27.84 10.47
N LEU A 105 -8.15 28.58 9.60
CA LEU A 105 -7.69 28.07 8.31
C LEU A 105 -6.77 26.87 8.48
N VAL A 106 -5.74 26.98 9.34
CA VAL A 106 -4.80 25.88 9.58
C VAL A 106 -5.50 24.69 10.22
N PHE A 107 -6.38 24.92 11.20
CA PHE A 107 -7.17 23.86 11.80
C PHE A 107 -7.95 23.07 10.74
N PHE A 108 -8.72 23.75 9.87
CA PHE A 108 -9.50 23.05 8.86
C PHE A 108 -8.65 22.39 7.78
N ILE A 109 -7.50 22.96 7.42
CA ILE A 109 -6.57 22.30 6.49
C ILE A 109 -6.09 20.97 7.05
N LEU A 110 -5.68 20.92 8.32
CA LEU A 110 -5.18 19.69 8.96
C LEU A 110 -6.31 18.71 9.28
N PHE A 111 -7.44 19.22 9.79
CA PHE A 111 -8.60 18.40 10.15
C PHE A 111 -9.23 17.71 8.93
N LEU A 112 -9.33 18.40 7.79
CA LEU A 112 -9.85 17.81 6.55
C LEU A 112 -8.86 16.86 5.86
N ASN A 113 -7.64 16.74 6.37
CA ASN A 113 -6.64 15.74 5.97
C ASN A 113 -6.45 14.70 7.10
N ASP A 114 -7.49 14.51 7.93
CA ASP A 114 -7.59 13.46 8.94
C ASP A 114 -6.44 13.40 9.98
N LEU A 115 -5.80 14.52 10.29
CA LEU A 115 -4.72 14.58 11.30
C LEU A 115 -5.22 14.65 12.76
N GLY A 116 -6.48 14.34 13.04
CA GLY A 116 -7.05 14.41 14.38
C GLY A 116 -7.39 15.83 14.87
N VAL A 117 -8.43 15.95 15.70
CA VAL A 117 -8.89 17.25 16.23
C VAL A 117 -7.92 17.86 17.24
N PRO A 118 -7.45 17.12 18.28
CA PRO A 118 -6.50 17.65 19.25
C PRO A 118 -5.20 18.14 18.62
N PHE A 119 -4.56 17.33 17.77
CA PHE A 119 -3.36 17.73 17.04
C PHE A 119 -3.61 18.98 16.18
N SER A 120 -4.68 18.99 15.37
CA SER A 120 -5.02 20.12 14.51
C SER A 120 -5.20 21.43 15.28
N LEU A 121 -5.83 21.38 16.47
CA LEU A 121 -6.00 22.55 17.34
C LEU A 121 -4.66 23.06 17.90
N LEU A 122 -3.84 22.15 18.44
CA LEU A 122 -2.54 22.48 19.02
C LEU A 122 -1.59 23.06 17.97
N PHE A 123 -1.50 22.41 16.82
CA PHE A 123 -0.67 22.87 15.71
C PHE A 123 -1.16 24.21 15.17
N ALA A 124 -2.46 24.39 14.95
CA ALA A 124 -3.01 25.65 14.47
C ALA A 124 -2.72 26.82 15.43
N ALA A 125 -2.83 26.59 16.73
CA ALA A 125 -2.48 27.58 17.75
C ALA A 125 -0.98 27.90 17.74
N GLY A 126 -0.13 26.88 17.71
CA GLY A 126 1.33 27.02 17.64
C GLY A 126 1.80 27.74 16.38
N TYR A 127 1.30 27.34 15.22
CA TYR A 127 1.60 27.92 13.91
C TYR A 127 1.18 29.40 13.83
N THR A 128 -0.01 29.73 14.34
CA THR A 128 -0.50 31.11 14.38
C THR A 128 0.36 31.98 15.32
N ALA A 129 0.71 31.45 16.49
CA ALA A 129 1.60 32.13 17.44
C ALA A 129 2.99 32.35 16.83
N PHE A 130 3.51 31.36 16.11
CA PHE A 130 4.78 31.46 15.38
C PHE A 130 4.74 32.57 14.32
N GLY A 131 3.70 32.61 13.47
CA GLY A 131 3.52 33.66 12.46
C GLY A 131 3.45 35.07 13.08
N ALA A 132 2.69 35.21 14.17
CA ALA A 132 2.60 36.46 14.94
C ALA A 132 3.97 36.86 15.52
N GLY A 133 4.68 35.91 16.12
CA GLY A 133 6.02 36.07 16.69
C GLY A 133 7.05 36.52 15.66
N ALA A 134 7.04 35.91 14.47
CA ALA A 134 7.90 36.29 13.35
C ALA A 134 7.66 37.73 12.91
N GLY A 135 6.40 38.18 12.89
CA GLY A 135 6.02 39.56 12.64
C GLY A 135 6.60 40.53 13.68
N PHE A 136 6.45 40.22 14.97
CA PHE A 136 7.07 41.00 16.05
C PHE A 136 8.59 41.06 15.93
N PHE A 137 9.22 39.92 15.60
CA PHE A 137 10.67 39.81 15.43
C PHE A 137 11.19 40.67 14.27
N ALA A 138 10.56 40.58 13.09
CA ALA A 138 10.91 41.39 11.93
C ALA A 138 10.83 42.89 12.24
N ARG A 139 9.80 43.32 12.98
CA ARG A 139 9.68 44.70 13.47
C ARG A 139 10.80 45.07 14.45
N ALA A 140 11.15 44.18 15.39
CA ALA A 140 12.19 44.42 16.38
C ALA A 140 13.57 44.62 15.72
N ILE A 141 13.89 43.84 14.68
CA ILE A 141 15.11 44.00 13.87
C ILE A 141 15.09 45.31 13.09
N GLY A 142 14.00 45.59 12.37
CA GLY A 142 13.88 46.78 11.51
C GLY A 142 13.81 48.10 12.28
N SER A 143 13.45 48.07 13.57
CA SER A 143 13.35 49.26 14.40
C SER A 143 14.72 49.81 14.81
N ARG A 144 14.91 51.13 14.62
CA ARG A 144 16.07 51.89 15.13
C ARG A 144 16.01 52.18 16.63
N ARG A 145 14.86 51.94 17.27
CA ARG A 145 14.64 52.18 18.71
C ARG A 145 14.97 50.96 19.58
N THR A 146 15.13 49.79 18.98
CA THR A 146 15.42 48.54 19.70
C THR A 146 16.93 48.42 19.91
N GLY A 147 17.36 48.33 21.17
CA GLY A 147 18.78 48.19 21.51
C GLY A 147 19.40 46.88 20.99
N ARG A 148 20.72 46.87 20.72
CA ARG A 148 21.44 45.70 20.18
C ARG A 148 21.21 44.41 21.00
N ARG A 149 21.12 44.51 22.32
CA ARG A 149 20.87 43.36 23.21
C ARG A 149 19.50 42.71 22.98
N ALA A 150 18.46 43.51 22.76
CA ALA A 150 17.13 42.99 22.47
C ALA A 150 17.05 42.32 21.08
N LYS A 151 17.80 42.86 20.09
CA LYS A 151 17.93 42.22 18.78
C LYS A 151 18.65 40.88 18.86
N LEU A 152 19.74 40.81 19.65
CA LEU A 152 20.48 39.57 19.90
C LEU A 152 19.62 38.53 20.66
N ALA A 153 18.89 38.95 21.70
CA ALA A 153 18.00 38.06 22.45
C ALA A 153 16.88 37.49 21.58
N ALA A 154 16.27 38.33 20.73
CA ALA A 154 15.22 37.87 19.83
C ALA A 154 15.77 36.95 18.71
N ALA A 155 16.99 37.21 18.22
CA ALA A 155 17.65 36.34 17.25
C ALA A 155 18.04 34.99 17.89
N ALA A 156 18.50 35.00 19.15
CA ALA A 156 18.79 33.79 19.90
C ALA A 156 17.52 32.98 20.20
N ALA A 157 16.41 33.63 20.53
CA ALA A 157 15.12 32.96 20.73
C ALA A 157 14.60 32.31 19.44
N LEU A 158 14.69 33.01 18.30
CA LEU A 158 14.36 32.43 17.00
C LEU A 158 15.29 31.26 16.65
N ALA A 159 16.60 31.40 16.88
CA ALA A 159 17.57 30.35 16.63
C ALA A 159 17.33 29.12 17.53
N LEU A 160 17.02 29.32 18.81
CA LEU A 160 16.66 28.23 19.74
C LEU A 160 15.37 27.53 19.32
N MET A 161 14.37 28.27 18.88
CA MET A 161 13.12 27.69 18.39
C MET A 161 13.34 26.88 17.11
N VAL A 162 14.07 27.43 16.14
CA VAL A 162 14.45 26.70 14.91
C VAL A 162 15.30 25.48 15.25
N ALA A 163 16.24 25.59 16.19
CA ALA A 163 17.06 24.47 16.63
C ALA A 163 16.26 23.41 17.38
N ALA A 164 15.27 23.78 18.20
CA ALA A 164 14.38 22.83 18.88
C ALA A 164 13.46 22.10 17.89
N THR A 165 12.89 22.81 16.91
CA THR A 165 12.12 22.20 15.82
C THR A 165 13.00 21.30 14.95
N ALA A 166 14.20 21.74 14.59
CA ALA A 166 15.15 20.91 13.85
C ALA A 166 15.60 19.69 14.67
N TYR A 167 15.83 19.83 15.98
CA TYR A 167 16.18 18.71 16.86
C TYR A 167 15.05 17.68 16.95
N ALA A 168 13.80 18.12 17.08
CA ALA A 168 12.63 17.24 17.07
C ALA A 168 12.42 16.51 15.73
N ILE A 169 12.89 17.07 14.62
CA ILE A 169 12.84 16.45 13.28
C ILE A 169 14.05 15.53 13.05
N VAL A 170 15.23 15.88 13.58
CA VAL A 170 16.51 15.24 13.26
C VAL A 170 16.92 14.17 14.27
N VAL A 171 16.43 14.20 15.51
CA VAL A 171 16.67 13.14 16.49
C VAL A 171 15.55 12.11 16.36
N PRO A 172 15.77 10.99 15.67
CA PRO A 172 14.81 9.92 15.64
C PRO A 172 14.82 9.26 17.03
N ASP A 173 13.66 8.89 17.55
CA ASP A 173 13.61 7.68 18.38
C ASP A 173 14.08 6.55 17.45
N ARG A 174 15.29 6.07 17.72
CA ARG A 174 16.03 5.15 16.85
C ARG A 174 16.22 3.86 17.61
N GLU A 175 15.33 2.92 17.38
CA GLU A 175 15.68 1.51 17.33
C GLU A 175 15.46 1.08 15.87
N ASP A 176 16.46 1.35 15.03
CA ASP A 176 16.54 0.63 13.77
C ASP A 176 16.79 -0.84 14.16
N GLY A 177 15.84 -1.72 13.84
CA GLY A 177 16.08 -3.15 13.93
C GLY A 177 17.37 -3.51 13.17
N PRO A 178 18.14 -4.49 13.65
CA PRO A 178 19.40 -4.87 13.01
C PRO A 178 19.17 -5.16 11.52
N ALA A 179 20.15 -4.77 10.70
CA ALA A 179 20.19 -5.19 9.31
C ALA A 179 20.07 -6.71 9.22
N ALA A 180 19.39 -7.20 8.17
CA ALA A 180 19.19 -8.64 7.94
C ALA A 180 20.50 -9.40 8.18
N PRO A 181 20.52 -10.44 9.03
CA PRO A 181 21.73 -11.19 9.29
C PRO A 181 22.26 -11.82 7.99
N ASP A 182 23.55 -11.56 7.73
CA ASP A 182 24.34 -12.33 6.77
C ASP A 182 24.56 -13.72 7.33
N GLY A 183 23.67 -14.68 7.04
CA GLY A 183 23.96 -16.04 7.49
C GLY A 183 22.86 -17.07 7.35
N VAL A 184 22.55 -17.47 6.11
CA VAL A 184 22.35 -18.89 5.75
C VAL A 184 22.68 -18.98 4.25
N GLY A 185 23.45 -19.99 3.84
CA GLY A 185 23.75 -20.24 2.44
C GLY A 185 22.46 -20.51 1.64
N LEU A 186 22.52 -20.35 0.31
CA LEU A 186 21.45 -20.84 -0.56
C LEU A 186 21.20 -22.34 -0.28
N PRO A 187 19.97 -22.85 -0.42
CA PRO A 187 19.71 -24.28 -0.43
C PRO A 187 20.70 -24.98 -1.37
N ALA A 188 21.20 -26.16 -0.97
CA ALA A 188 22.09 -26.94 -1.82
C ALA A 188 21.37 -27.28 -3.13
N GLY A 189 21.85 -26.73 -4.26
CA GLY A 189 21.25 -26.94 -5.58
C GLY A 189 20.55 -25.73 -6.19
N ALA A 190 20.38 -24.61 -5.46
CA ALA A 190 19.76 -23.40 -6.01
C ALA A 190 20.48 -22.92 -7.27
N ALA A 191 19.75 -22.81 -8.38
CA ALA A 191 20.32 -22.35 -9.63
C ALA A 191 20.72 -20.87 -9.52
N VAL A 192 21.93 -20.53 -9.96
CA VAL A 192 22.31 -19.13 -10.14
C VAL A 192 21.54 -18.59 -11.35
N VAL A 193 20.39 -17.97 -11.10
CA VAL A 193 19.56 -17.38 -12.14
C VAL A 193 20.11 -16.02 -12.58
N PRO A 194 20.01 -15.67 -13.88
CA PRO A 194 20.34 -14.33 -14.35
C PRO A 194 19.44 -13.28 -13.69
N ASP A 195 19.99 -12.15 -13.28
CA ASP A 195 19.23 -11.03 -12.67
C ASP A 195 18.04 -10.62 -13.55
N PRO A 196 16.79 -10.91 -13.12
CA PRO A 196 15.59 -10.61 -13.91
C PRO A 196 15.29 -9.10 -13.99
N SER A 197 15.94 -8.26 -13.16
CA SER A 197 15.83 -6.80 -13.22
C SER A 197 16.67 -6.17 -14.33
N VAL A 198 17.56 -6.94 -14.97
CA VAL A 198 18.30 -6.50 -16.15
C VAL A 198 17.38 -6.58 -17.39
N PRO A 199 17.39 -5.58 -18.28
CA PRO A 199 16.64 -5.63 -19.53
C PRO A 199 16.98 -6.87 -20.37
N GLY A 200 15.98 -7.41 -21.06
CA GLY A 200 16.17 -8.53 -21.97
C GLY A 200 16.79 -8.13 -23.31
N SER A 201 16.81 -9.07 -24.25
CA SER A 201 17.47 -8.92 -25.56
C SER A 201 16.58 -8.33 -26.66
N HIS A 202 15.27 -8.21 -26.44
CA HIS A 202 14.37 -7.67 -27.45
C HIS A 202 14.50 -6.15 -27.54
N ALA A 203 14.62 -5.63 -28.77
CA ALA A 203 14.25 -4.25 -29.04
C ALA A 203 12.72 -4.09 -28.90
N TYR A 204 12.25 -2.88 -28.65
CA TYR A 204 10.82 -2.60 -28.54
C TYR A 204 10.47 -1.24 -29.13
N THR A 205 9.20 -1.10 -29.49
CA THR A 205 8.59 0.17 -29.91
C THR A 205 7.61 0.66 -28.85
N ALA A 206 7.57 1.98 -28.66
CA ALA A 206 6.64 2.62 -27.73
C ALA A 206 5.67 3.55 -28.48
N PHE A 207 4.37 3.40 -28.20
CA PHE A 207 3.31 4.22 -28.79
C PHE A 207 2.07 4.25 -27.89
N THR A 208 1.06 5.03 -28.25
CA THR A 208 -0.19 5.14 -27.50
C THR A 208 -1.40 4.87 -28.39
N TYR A 209 -2.45 4.33 -27.79
CA TYR A 209 -3.79 4.39 -28.34
C TYR A 209 -4.70 5.20 -27.42
N GLY A 210 -5.68 5.88 -27.98
CA GLY A 210 -6.61 6.67 -27.18
C GLY A 210 -7.75 7.27 -27.99
N SER A 211 -8.61 7.99 -27.29
CA SER A 211 -9.83 8.60 -27.86
C SER A 211 -9.60 9.53 -29.05
N GLY A 212 -8.38 10.09 -29.20
CA GLY A 212 -8.09 11.12 -30.18
C GLY A 212 -8.56 12.54 -29.78
N ALA A 213 -9.24 12.67 -28.63
CA ALA A 213 -9.87 13.91 -28.17
C ALA A 213 -9.57 14.25 -26.69
N ASP A 214 -8.63 13.56 -26.05
CA ASP A 214 -8.20 13.86 -24.67
C ASP A 214 -7.76 15.32 -24.53
N ARG A 215 -8.35 16.03 -23.57
CA ARG A 215 -8.13 17.46 -23.33
C ARG A 215 -6.83 17.75 -22.59
N GLN A 216 -6.39 16.82 -21.77
CA GLN A 216 -5.29 17.00 -20.83
C GLN A 216 -3.97 16.52 -21.41
N ARG A 217 -4.01 15.45 -22.21
CA ARG A 217 -2.82 14.71 -22.66
C ARG A 217 -2.85 14.52 -24.15
N LYS A 218 -1.91 15.19 -24.83
CA LYS A 218 -1.72 15.05 -26.28
C LYS A 218 -1.50 13.59 -26.71
N ALA A 219 -0.85 12.79 -25.88
CA ALA A 219 -0.55 11.38 -26.14
C ALA A 219 -1.81 10.51 -26.36
N PHE A 220 -2.94 10.84 -25.72
CA PHE A 220 -4.23 10.16 -25.93
C PHE A 220 -5.21 10.96 -26.81
N GLY A 221 -4.89 12.22 -27.06
CA GLY A 221 -5.60 13.10 -27.99
C GLY A 221 -5.02 13.03 -29.41
N SER A 222 -4.73 14.20 -29.99
CA SER A 222 -4.21 14.31 -31.37
C SER A 222 -2.89 13.57 -31.65
N GLY A 223 -2.14 13.17 -30.63
CA GLY A 223 -0.88 12.44 -30.74
C GLY A 223 -1.00 10.92 -30.61
N ALA A 224 -2.20 10.37 -30.39
CA ALA A 224 -2.41 8.92 -30.32
C ALA A 224 -2.09 8.26 -31.67
N ALA A 225 -1.31 7.17 -31.63
CA ALA A 225 -0.93 6.43 -32.83
C ALA A 225 -2.10 5.60 -33.37
N LEU A 226 -2.93 5.06 -32.47
CA LEU A 226 -4.17 4.37 -32.81
C LEU A 226 -5.36 5.05 -32.13
N ARG A 227 -6.52 4.99 -32.77
CA ARG A 227 -7.79 5.46 -32.19
C ARG A 227 -8.55 4.29 -31.59
N SER A 228 -8.91 4.42 -30.33
CA SER A 228 -9.79 3.48 -29.64
C SER A 228 -11.23 3.99 -29.59
N GLU A 229 -12.15 3.05 -29.39
CA GLU A 229 -13.55 3.37 -29.11
C GLU A 229 -13.72 3.83 -27.66
N SER A 230 -14.84 4.52 -27.39
CA SER A 230 -15.29 4.82 -26.04
C SER A 230 -16.31 3.79 -25.56
N VAL A 231 -16.42 3.61 -24.25
CA VAL A 231 -17.36 2.67 -23.63
C VAL A 231 -18.34 3.39 -22.70
N ASP A 232 -19.58 2.87 -22.61
CA ASP A 232 -20.64 3.42 -21.76
C ASP A 232 -20.68 2.68 -20.42
N ALA A 233 -20.24 3.35 -19.35
CA ALA A 233 -20.24 2.87 -17.97
C ALA A 233 -21.41 3.45 -17.13
N SER A 234 -22.40 4.08 -17.76
CA SER A 234 -23.51 4.75 -17.06
C SER A 234 -24.38 3.81 -16.21
N ALA A 235 -24.35 2.51 -16.50
CA ALA A 235 -24.96 1.47 -15.67
C ALA A 235 -24.30 1.32 -14.29
N TYR A 236 -23.00 1.61 -14.18
CA TYR A 236 -22.23 1.56 -12.94
C TYR A 236 -22.10 2.94 -12.29
N ILE A 237 -21.97 3.99 -13.11
CA ILE A 237 -21.76 5.38 -12.66
C ILE A 237 -22.98 6.23 -13.01
N PRO A 238 -24.00 6.30 -12.14
CA PRO A 238 -25.24 7.02 -12.44
C PRO A 238 -25.08 8.55 -12.44
N SER A 239 -24.01 9.08 -11.84
CA SER A 239 -23.74 10.52 -11.79
C SER A 239 -22.29 10.84 -12.10
N TRP A 240 -22.08 11.83 -12.97
CA TRP A 240 -20.77 12.34 -13.33
C TRP A 240 -20.72 13.86 -13.05
N PRO A 241 -19.98 14.31 -12.03
CA PRO A 241 -19.98 15.71 -11.61
C PRO A 241 -19.60 16.69 -12.74
N LEU A 242 -20.24 17.87 -12.76
CA LEU A 242 -20.04 18.88 -13.81
C LEU A 242 -18.57 19.31 -13.95
N LEU A 243 -17.88 19.53 -12.82
CA LEU A 243 -16.48 19.94 -12.86
C LEU A 243 -15.60 18.82 -13.44
N ARG A 244 -15.89 17.55 -13.10
CA ARG A 244 -15.17 16.38 -13.65
C ARG A 244 -15.38 16.29 -15.16
N ARG A 245 -16.62 16.49 -15.62
CA ARG A 245 -16.94 16.60 -17.06
C ARG A 245 -16.20 17.73 -17.74
N TRP A 246 -16.10 18.89 -17.09
CA TRP A 246 -15.39 20.04 -17.65
C TRP A 246 -13.90 19.75 -17.82
N PHE A 247 -13.27 19.15 -16.81
CA PHE A 247 -11.85 18.80 -16.82
C PHE A 247 -11.54 17.74 -17.88
N TRP A 248 -12.25 16.61 -17.87
CA TRP A 248 -11.96 15.49 -18.78
C TRP A 248 -12.53 15.69 -20.19
N GLY A 249 -13.68 16.36 -20.30
CA GLY A 249 -14.37 16.58 -21.58
C GLY A 249 -15.37 15.49 -21.98
N PHE A 250 -15.52 14.45 -21.17
CA PHE A 250 -16.48 13.35 -21.33
C PHE A 250 -17.20 13.06 -20.00
N ASP A 251 -18.18 12.17 -20.05
CA ASP A 251 -18.90 11.64 -18.89
C ASP A 251 -18.99 10.10 -18.96
N ALA A 252 -19.71 9.49 -18.03
CA ALA A 252 -19.82 8.03 -17.89
C ALA A 252 -20.32 7.31 -19.15
N HIS A 253 -20.98 7.99 -20.09
CA HIS A 253 -21.47 7.36 -21.33
C HIS A 253 -20.39 7.15 -22.39
N ALA A 254 -19.22 7.76 -22.22
CA ALA A 254 -18.15 7.75 -23.22
C ALA A 254 -16.77 7.76 -22.56
N LEU A 255 -16.54 6.81 -21.64
CA LEU A 255 -15.22 6.64 -21.04
C LEU A 255 -14.22 6.21 -22.12
N PRO A 256 -13.04 6.85 -22.21
CA PRO A 256 -12.05 6.53 -23.23
C PRO A 256 -11.27 5.26 -22.86
N LEU A 257 -10.95 4.44 -23.86
CA LEU A 257 -9.99 3.34 -23.70
C LEU A 257 -8.60 3.83 -24.08
N ASN A 258 -7.86 4.40 -23.13
CA ASN A 258 -6.54 4.96 -23.35
C ASN A 258 -5.44 3.99 -22.84
N GLY A 259 -4.34 3.85 -23.57
CA GLY A 259 -3.23 3.02 -23.12
C GLY A 259 -1.88 3.37 -23.75
N ARG A 260 -0.82 3.22 -22.96
CA ARG A 260 0.58 3.37 -23.37
C ARG A 260 1.19 2.01 -23.57
N VAL A 261 1.79 1.79 -24.73
CA VAL A 261 2.22 0.47 -25.19
C VAL A 261 3.73 0.46 -25.30
N TRP A 262 4.33 -0.59 -24.76
CA TRP A 262 5.69 -1.03 -25.06
C TRP A 262 5.58 -2.42 -25.69
N MET A 263 5.88 -2.50 -26.98
CA MET A 263 5.69 -3.71 -27.79
C MET A 263 7.04 -4.24 -28.29
N PRO A 264 7.40 -5.50 -28.00
CA PRO A 264 8.61 -6.11 -28.54
C PRO A 264 8.63 -6.08 -30.08
N GLU A 265 9.80 -5.85 -30.66
CA GLU A 265 10.03 -6.06 -32.08
C GLU A 265 10.23 -7.55 -32.37
N GLY A 266 9.73 -8.01 -33.53
CA GLY A 266 9.84 -9.41 -33.97
C GLY A 266 8.53 -9.95 -34.53
N GLU A 267 8.50 -11.23 -34.89
CA GLU A 267 7.33 -11.86 -35.54
C GLU A 267 6.13 -12.02 -34.60
N GLY A 268 6.35 -12.29 -33.31
CA GLY A 268 5.28 -12.64 -32.37
C GLY A 268 4.67 -14.02 -32.66
N PRO A 269 3.49 -14.35 -32.10
CA PRO A 269 2.74 -13.54 -31.14
C PRO A 269 3.41 -13.53 -29.77
N PHE A 270 3.27 -12.43 -29.04
CA PHE A 270 3.84 -12.20 -27.72
C PHE A 270 2.75 -12.24 -26.64
N PRO A 271 3.06 -12.72 -25.41
CA PRO A 271 2.18 -12.52 -24.26
C PRO A 271 1.85 -11.04 -24.04
N LEU A 272 0.74 -10.78 -23.35
CA LEU A 272 0.23 -9.44 -23.10
C LEU A 272 0.04 -9.19 -21.60
N VAL A 273 0.56 -8.08 -21.10
CA VAL A 273 0.35 -7.58 -19.73
C VAL A 273 -0.38 -6.24 -19.80
N LEU A 274 -1.53 -6.13 -19.13
CA LEU A 274 -2.17 -4.85 -18.84
C LEU A 274 -1.82 -4.41 -17.42
N MET A 275 -1.29 -3.20 -17.27
CA MET A 275 -0.87 -2.59 -16.01
C MET A 275 -1.79 -1.42 -15.67
N VAL A 276 -2.34 -1.38 -14.46
CA VAL A 276 -3.30 -0.35 -14.05
C VAL A 276 -2.95 0.26 -12.68
N HIS A 277 -3.09 1.58 -12.57
CA HIS A 277 -2.84 2.31 -11.32
C HIS A 277 -4.06 2.26 -10.38
N GLY A 278 -3.81 2.57 -9.11
CA GLY A 278 -4.87 2.74 -8.11
C GLY A 278 -5.44 4.14 -8.06
N ASN A 279 -6.09 4.47 -6.94
CA ASN A 279 -6.58 5.82 -6.71
C ASN A 279 -5.41 6.76 -6.40
N HIS A 280 -5.45 7.94 -7.00
CA HIS A 280 -4.60 9.09 -6.69
C HIS A 280 -5.44 10.36 -6.84
N VAL A 281 -4.85 11.55 -6.89
CA VAL A 281 -5.56 12.75 -7.36
C VAL A 281 -5.66 12.72 -8.89
N MET A 282 -6.85 12.95 -9.46
CA MET A 282 -7.07 12.79 -10.91
C MET A 282 -6.33 13.83 -11.76
N GLU A 283 -5.89 14.93 -11.14
CA GLU A 283 -5.11 16.01 -11.74
C GLU A 283 -3.60 15.67 -11.85
N ASP A 284 -3.16 14.55 -11.26
CA ASP A 284 -1.80 14.03 -11.33
C ASP A 284 -1.79 12.61 -11.95
N PHE A 285 -1.31 12.52 -13.19
CA PHE A 285 -1.56 11.34 -14.02
C PHE A 285 -0.65 10.17 -13.67
N SER A 286 -1.26 9.05 -13.27
CA SER A 286 -0.57 7.90 -12.70
C SER A 286 -0.11 6.86 -13.73
N ASP A 287 -0.69 6.87 -14.94
CA ASP A 287 -0.40 5.89 -16.02
C ASP A 287 1.04 5.97 -16.54
N GLU A 288 1.69 7.13 -16.45
CA GLU A 288 3.09 7.28 -16.88
C GLU A 288 4.09 6.56 -15.97
N GLY A 289 3.71 6.33 -14.70
CA GLY A 289 4.61 5.84 -13.66
C GLY A 289 5.06 4.38 -13.78
N TYR A 290 4.47 3.61 -14.71
CA TYR A 290 4.86 2.22 -14.98
C TYR A 290 5.78 2.08 -16.19
N GLY A 291 6.28 3.17 -16.76
CA GLY A 291 7.17 3.12 -17.92
C GLY A 291 8.38 2.20 -17.70
N TYR A 292 8.97 2.22 -16.51
CA TYR A 292 10.10 1.35 -16.17
C TYR A 292 9.77 -0.15 -16.22
N LEU A 293 8.54 -0.56 -15.89
CA LEU A 293 8.06 -1.94 -16.05
C LEU A 293 7.68 -2.22 -17.50
N GLY A 294 7.06 -1.26 -18.18
CA GLY A 294 6.71 -1.37 -19.60
C GLY A 294 7.92 -1.67 -20.48
N GLU A 295 8.99 -0.88 -20.31
CA GLU A 295 10.26 -1.09 -21.01
C GLU A 295 10.92 -2.42 -20.63
N GLN A 296 10.90 -2.76 -19.33
CA GLN A 296 11.48 -4.00 -18.83
C GLN A 296 10.80 -5.22 -19.46
N LEU A 297 9.48 -5.30 -19.42
CA LEU A 297 8.71 -6.42 -19.94
C LEU A 297 8.80 -6.51 -21.48
N ALA A 298 8.75 -5.38 -22.18
CA ALA A 298 8.92 -5.36 -23.63
C ALA A 298 10.30 -5.83 -24.08
N SER A 299 11.36 -5.46 -23.36
CA SER A 299 12.71 -5.97 -23.63
C SER A 299 12.85 -7.49 -23.42
N ARG A 300 11.91 -8.11 -22.69
CA ARG A 300 11.85 -9.55 -22.41
C ARG A 300 10.79 -10.28 -23.23
N GLY A 301 10.30 -9.67 -24.32
CA GLY A 301 9.40 -10.34 -25.25
C GLY A 301 7.93 -10.39 -24.79
N ILE A 302 7.51 -9.47 -23.92
CA ILE A 302 6.13 -9.35 -23.44
C ILE A 302 5.56 -7.98 -23.85
N ILE A 303 4.38 -7.93 -24.46
CA ILE A 303 3.70 -6.66 -24.72
C ILE A 303 3.21 -6.12 -23.39
N ALA A 304 3.65 -4.93 -23.02
CA ALA A 304 3.22 -4.27 -21.80
C ALA A 304 2.42 -3.01 -22.11
N ILE A 305 1.26 -2.88 -21.48
CA ILE A 305 0.37 -1.74 -21.70
C ILE A 305 0.00 -1.13 -20.36
N SER A 306 0.35 0.14 -20.12
CA SER A 306 -0.21 0.88 -19.00
C SER A 306 -1.55 1.50 -19.39
N VAL A 307 -2.60 1.11 -18.69
CA VAL A 307 -3.98 1.56 -18.89
C VAL A 307 -4.21 2.85 -18.11
N ASP A 308 -4.85 3.82 -18.75
CA ASP A 308 -5.22 5.09 -18.14
C ASP A 308 -6.63 5.02 -17.56
N GLU A 309 -6.71 5.14 -16.23
CA GLU A 309 -7.96 5.22 -15.48
C GLU A 309 -8.01 6.47 -14.58
N ASN A 310 -7.21 7.50 -14.88
CA ASN A 310 -7.12 8.70 -14.03
C ASN A 310 -8.48 9.39 -13.88
N PHE A 311 -9.38 9.23 -14.83
CA PHE A 311 -10.75 9.76 -14.74
C PHE A 311 -11.62 9.06 -13.68
N LEU A 312 -11.16 7.97 -13.06
CA LEU A 312 -11.78 7.30 -11.91
C LEU A 312 -11.13 7.67 -10.57
N ASN A 313 -10.05 8.44 -10.58
CA ASN A 313 -9.35 8.89 -9.38
C ASN A 313 -10.14 9.95 -8.61
N TYR A 314 -9.86 10.08 -7.32
CA TYR A 314 -10.38 11.10 -6.44
C TYR A 314 -10.00 12.51 -6.91
N SER A 315 -10.84 13.48 -6.57
CA SER A 315 -10.56 14.92 -6.70
C SER A 315 -11.32 15.66 -5.62
N ALA A 316 -10.69 16.56 -4.89
CA ALA A 316 -11.36 17.21 -3.75
C ALA A 316 -12.55 18.10 -4.15
N TRP A 317 -12.65 18.48 -5.42
CA TRP A 317 -13.76 19.29 -5.94
C TRP A 317 -14.76 18.49 -6.77
N SER A 318 -14.53 17.19 -7.00
CA SER A 318 -15.50 16.32 -7.69
C SER A 318 -15.72 14.93 -7.06
N GLY A 319 -15.11 14.65 -5.91
CA GLY A 319 -15.21 13.36 -5.21
C GLY A 319 -14.61 12.20 -6.01
N ILE A 320 -14.93 10.97 -5.62
CA ILE A 320 -14.62 9.75 -6.36
C ILE A 320 -15.89 9.26 -7.09
N PRO A 321 -15.80 8.78 -8.35
CA PRO A 321 -16.96 8.20 -9.02
C PRO A 321 -17.52 6.97 -8.27
N ALA A 322 -18.84 6.76 -8.37
CA ALA A 322 -19.47 5.58 -7.79
C ALA A 322 -18.96 4.30 -8.45
N GLN A 323 -18.90 3.20 -7.69
CA GLN A 323 -18.49 1.88 -8.19
C GLN A 323 -17.12 1.90 -8.89
N ASP A 324 -16.19 2.80 -8.47
CA ASP A 324 -14.89 2.96 -9.11
C ASP A 324 -14.18 1.61 -9.25
N MET A 325 -14.14 0.80 -8.19
CA MET A 325 -13.49 -0.52 -8.22
C MET A 325 -14.05 -1.45 -9.30
N LYS A 326 -15.38 -1.56 -9.43
CA LYS A 326 -16.01 -2.38 -10.47
C LYS A 326 -15.72 -1.86 -11.87
N VAL A 327 -15.77 -0.54 -12.06
CA VAL A 327 -15.56 0.06 -13.37
C VAL A 327 -14.11 -0.08 -13.82
N ARG A 328 -13.13 0.01 -12.91
CA ARG A 328 -11.71 -0.27 -13.19
C ARG A 328 -11.53 -1.70 -13.72
N ALA A 329 -12.07 -2.68 -12.99
CA ALA A 329 -12.01 -4.09 -13.41
C ALA A 329 -12.71 -4.32 -14.77
N TRP A 330 -13.87 -3.71 -14.98
CA TRP A 330 -14.61 -3.79 -16.24
C TRP A 330 -13.86 -3.16 -17.42
N LEU A 331 -13.20 -2.02 -17.22
CA LEU A 331 -12.42 -1.33 -18.25
C LEU A 331 -11.26 -2.21 -18.75
N LEU A 332 -10.58 -2.95 -17.88
CA LEU A 332 -9.55 -3.91 -18.30
C LEU A 332 -10.10 -4.93 -19.30
N LEU A 333 -11.30 -5.45 -19.08
CA LEU A 333 -11.96 -6.37 -20.02
C LEU A 333 -12.34 -5.66 -21.33
N CYS A 334 -12.82 -4.42 -21.28
CA CYS A 334 -13.04 -3.61 -22.48
C CYS A 334 -11.75 -3.38 -23.27
N HIS A 335 -10.62 -3.19 -22.59
CA HIS A 335 -9.31 -3.07 -23.23
C HIS A 335 -8.90 -4.35 -23.95
N ILE A 336 -9.14 -5.53 -23.37
CA ILE A 336 -8.89 -6.81 -24.05
C ILE A 336 -9.68 -6.88 -25.37
N ARG A 337 -10.97 -6.54 -25.35
CA ARG A 337 -11.80 -6.50 -26.57
C ARG A 337 -11.29 -5.49 -27.60
N GLN A 338 -10.90 -4.28 -27.16
CA GLN A 338 -10.34 -3.27 -28.05
C GLN A 338 -9.02 -3.74 -28.69
N LEU A 339 -8.18 -4.45 -27.94
CA LEU A 339 -6.94 -5.02 -28.44
C LEU A 339 -7.20 -6.16 -29.43
N GLN A 340 -8.24 -6.98 -29.24
CA GLN A 340 -8.64 -7.99 -30.24
C GLN A 340 -9.04 -7.33 -31.57
N THR A 341 -9.78 -6.21 -31.52
CA THR A 341 -10.10 -5.41 -32.71
C THR A 341 -8.83 -4.90 -33.40
N PHE A 342 -7.88 -4.35 -32.63
CA PHE A 342 -6.59 -3.91 -33.19
C PHE A 342 -5.75 -5.07 -33.72
N ALA A 343 -5.78 -6.24 -33.11
CA ALA A 343 -5.03 -7.42 -33.55
C ALA A 343 -5.60 -8.06 -34.82
N ALA A 344 -6.87 -7.77 -35.15
CA ALA A 344 -7.52 -8.23 -36.38
C ALA A 344 -7.35 -7.27 -37.58
N ALA A 345 -6.94 -6.01 -37.35
CA ALA A 345 -6.82 -5.00 -38.38
C ALA A 345 -5.42 -5.02 -39.06
N PRO A 346 -5.30 -5.28 -40.38
CA PRO A 346 -4.00 -5.45 -41.05
C PRO A 346 -3.04 -4.25 -41.03
N ASP A 347 -3.57 -3.05 -40.81
CA ASP A 347 -2.82 -1.78 -40.73
C ASP A 347 -2.42 -1.41 -39.29
N SER A 348 -2.87 -2.19 -38.30
CA SER A 348 -2.54 -2.00 -36.90
C SER A 348 -1.16 -2.61 -36.55
N PRO A 349 -0.35 -1.94 -35.71
CA PRO A 349 0.86 -2.52 -35.12
C PRO A 349 0.60 -3.85 -34.37
N PHE A 350 -0.61 -4.05 -33.86
CA PHE A 350 -0.99 -5.27 -33.14
C PHE A 350 -1.33 -6.46 -34.04
N TYR A 351 -1.40 -6.27 -35.37
CA TYR A 351 -1.87 -7.30 -36.29
C TYR A 351 -1.03 -8.58 -36.19
N GLY A 352 -1.64 -9.67 -35.73
CA GLY A 352 -0.97 -10.95 -35.52
C GLY A 352 0.12 -10.95 -34.43
N LYS A 353 0.22 -9.91 -33.59
CA LYS A 353 1.29 -9.77 -32.58
C LYS A 353 0.90 -10.22 -31.18
N VAL A 354 -0.38 -10.34 -30.86
CA VAL A 354 -0.86 -10.58 -29.49
C VAL A 354 -1.28 -12.04 -29.30
N ASP A 355 -0.76 -12.68 -28.25
CA ASP A 355 -1.21 -13.99 -27.79
C ASP A 355 -2.25 -13.84 -26.67
N PHE A 356 -3.54 -13.88 -27.04
CA PHE A 356 -4.63 -13.76 -26.08
C PHE A 356 -4.79 -14.98 -25.16
N ALA A 357 -4.10 -16.11 -25.41
CA ALA A 357 -4.09 -17.27 -24.51
C ALA A 357 -3.06 -17.13 -23.38
N ARG A 358 -2.19 -16.11 -23.44
CA ARG A 358 -1.17 -15.77 -22.43
C ARG A 358 -1.29 -14.31 -22.03
N LEU A 359 -2.40 -13.97 -21.41
CA LEU A 359 -2.65 -12.64 -20.85
C LEU A 359 -2.33 -12.62 -19.35
N ALA A 360 -1.80 -11.50 -18.88
CA ALA A 360 -1.65 -11.22 -17.47
C ALA A 360 -2.13 -9.80 -17.14
N LEU A 361 -2.50 -9.60 -15.88
CA LEU A 361 -2.93 -8.33 -15.35
C LEU A 361 -2.03 -7.93 -14.18
N LEU A 362 -1.60 -6.68 -14.14
CA LEU A 362 -0.84 -6.10 -13.05
C LEU A 362 -1.54 -4.85 -12.55
N GLY A 363 -1.75 -4.72 -11.24
CA GLY A 363 -2.45 -3.59 -10.65
C GLY A 363 -1.76 -3.08 -9.40
N HIS A 364 -1.83 -1.77 -9.15
CA HIS A 364 -1.30 -1.13 -7.94
C HIS A 364 -2.45 -0.60 -7.06
N SER A 365 -2.42 -0.77 -5.73
CA SER A 365 -3.43 -0.23 -4.83
C SER A 365 -4.84 -0.69 -5.21
N ARG A 366 -5.78 0.22 -5.41
CA ARG A 366 -7.11 -0.12 -5.98
C ARG A 366 -7.04 -0.87 -7.32
N GLY A 367 -6.04 -0.56 -8.14
CA GLY A 367 -5.78 -1.28 -9.38
C GLY A 367 -5.43 -2.75 -9.12
N GLY A 368 -4.74 -3.05 -8.02
CA GLY A 368 -4.40 -4.42 -7.60
C GLY A 368 -5.64 -5.26 -7.27
N GLN A 369 -6.63 -4.65 -6.62
CA GLN A 369 -7.94 -5.28 -6.43
C GLN A 369 -8.70 -5.45 -7.75
N ALA A 370 -8.68 -4.42 -8.60
CA ALA A 370 -9.38 -4.42 -9.88
C ALA A 370 -8.88 -5.52 -10.83
N VAL A 371 -7.57 -5.81 -10.86
CA VAL A 371 -7.04 -6.89 -11.69
C VAL A 371 -7.44 -8.28 -11.21
N ALA A 372 -7.56 -8.49 -9.90
CA ALA A 372 -8.09 -9.74 -9.35
C ALA A 372 -9.58 -9.92 -9.71
N MET A 373 -10.37 -8.86 -9.61
CA MET A 373 -11.79 -8.87 -10.03
C MET A 373 -11.95 -9.10 -11.54
N ALA A 374 -11.07 -8.53 -12.37
CA ALA A 374 -11.09 -8.75 -13.83
C ALA A 374 -10.65 -10.18 -14.20
N ALA A 375 -9.76 -10.81 -13.43
CA ALA A 375 -9.42 -12.22 -13.60
C ALA A 375 -10.56 -13.16 -13.19
N ASP A 376 -11.37 -12.77 -12.20
CA ASP A 376 -12.59 -13.46 -11.77
C ASP A 376 -13.85 -12.97 -12.55
N ALA A 377 -13.71 -12.72 -13.86
CA ALA A 377 -14.72 -12.02 -14.65
C ALA A 377 -16.12 -12.67 -14.62
N ASP A 378 -16.20 -14.00 -14.55
CA ASP A 378 -17.47 -14.74 -14.53
C ASP A 378 -18.32 -14.38 -13.29
N ARG A 379 -17.66 -14.19 -12.14
CA ARG A 379 -18.31 -13.77 -10.90
C ARG A 379 -18.85 -12.34 -10.98
N TRP A 380 -18.09 -11.45 -11.63
CA TRP A 380 -18.35 -10.00 -11.57
C TRP A 380 -19.16 -9.46 -12.75
N PHE A 381 -19.03 -10.07 -13.94
CA PHE A 381 -19.45 -9.48 -15.20
C PHE A 381 -20.09 -10.48 -16.19
N SER A 382 -20.53 -11.66 -15.75
CA SER A 382 -21.16 -12.67 -16.61
C SER A 382 -22.35 -12.17 -17.43
N GLU A 383 -23.09 -11.17 -16.93
CA GLU A 383 -24.23 -10.56 -17.64
C GLU A 383 -23.90 -9.23 -18.35
N ALA A 384 -22.64 -8.76 -18.28
CA ALA A 384 -22.27 -7.45 -18.83
C ALA A 384 -22.16 -7.50 -20.37
N PRO A 385 -22.91 -6.67 -21.11
CA PRO A 385 -22.82 -6.64 -22.56
C PRO A 385 -21.52 -5.97 -23.02
N GLY A 386 -21.05 -6.37 -24.21
CA GLY A 386 -19.91 -5.70 -24.85
C GLY A 386 -18.54 -6.03 -24.27
N LEU A 387 -18.44 -7.08 -23.46
CA LEU A 387 -17.18 -7.69 -23.06
C LEU A 387 -16.63 -8.63 -24.15
N PRO A 388 -15.32 -8.96 -24.13
CA PRO A 388 -14.75 -9.96 -25.04
C PRO A 388 -15.49 -11.29 -24.94
N GLU A 389 -15.57 -12.03 -26.05
CA GLU A 389 -16.27 -13.33 -26.08
C GLU A 389 -15.62 -14.32 -25.11
N ALA A 390 -16.42 -15.08 -24.37
CA ALA A 390 -15.92 -16.11 -23.46
C ALA A 390 -15.03 -17.13 -24.21
N GLY A 391 -13.85 -17.42 -23.67
CA GLY A 391 -12.87 -18.32 -24.29
C GLY A 391 -12.02 -17.68 -25.41
N SER A 392 -12.27 -16.42 -25.79
CA SER A 392 -11.41 -15.71 -26.76
C SER A 392 -10.08 -15.19 -26.18
N TYR A 393 -9.93 -15.27 -24.85
CA TYR A 393 -8.73 -14.90 -24.12
C TYR A 393 -8.60 -15.74 -22.85
N ARG A 394 -7.41 -15.75 -22.25
CA ARG A 394 -7.14 -16.38 -20.96
C ARG A 394 -6.18 -15.55 -20.13
N ILE A 395 -6.63 -15.12 -18.96
CA ILE A 395 -5.79 -14.49 -17.94
C ILE A 395 -5.11 -15.62 -17.16
N ARG A 396 -3.78 -15.74 -17.31
CA ARG A 396 -2.97 -16.77 -16.64
C ARG A 396 -2.36 -16.31 -15.33
N SER A 397 -2.12 -15.00 -15.21
CA SER A 397 -1.35 -14.44 -14.11
C SER A 397 -1.89 -13.08 -13.68
N VAL A 398 -1.89 -12.84 -12.37
CA VAL A 398 -2.25 -11.59 -11.72
C VAL A 398 -1.08 -11.14 -10.83
N VAL A 399 -0.67 -9.89 -10.97
CA VAL A 399 0.30 -9.23 -10.08
C VAL A 399 -0.38 -8.07 -9.37
N ALA A 400 -0.30 -8.05 -8.05
CA ALA A 400 -0.86 -7.03 -7.19
C ALA A 400 0.26 -6.30 -6.44
N LEU A 401 0.52 -5.04 -6.79
CA LEU A 401 1.43 -4.17 -6.06
C LEU A 401 0.60 -3.45 -4.98
N ALA A 402 0.99 -3.56 -3.72
CA ALA A 402 0.36 -2.93 -2.56
C ALA A 402 -1.18 -2.81 -2.67
N PRO A 403 -1.90 -3.91 -2.94
CA PRO A 403 -3.29 -3.83 -3.38
C PRO A 403 -4.23 -3.42 -2.25
N THR A 404 -5.39 -2.86 -2.59
CA THR A 404 -6.54 -2.94 -1.67
C THR A 404 -7.20 -4.32 -1.77
N ASP A 405 -8.01 -4.71 -0.78
CA ASP A 405 -8.88 -5.88 -0.87
C ASP A 405 -10.17 -5.69 -0.05
N THR A 406 -11.01 -4.76 -0.51
CA THR A 406 -12.27 -4.42 0.16
C THR A 406 -13.45 -5.24 -0.38
N VAL A 407 -14.52 -5.37 0.42
CA VAL A 407 -15.76 -6.00 -0.04
C VAL A 407 -16.48 -5.07 -1.02
N VAL A 408 -16.80 -5.56 -2.21
CA VAL A 408 -17.51 -4.82 -3.26
C VAL A 408 -18.80 -5.56 -3.60
N ASP A 409 -19.95 -4.89 -3.44
CA ASP A 409 -21.29 -5.47 -3.64
C ASP A 409 -21.49 -6.83 -2.89
N GLY A 410 -20.92 -6.94 -1.69
CA GLY A 410 -21.03 -8.14 -0.84
C GLY A 410 -20.12 -9.31 -1.24
N ALA A 411 -19.17 -9.09 -2.15
CA ALA A 411 -18.23 -10.11 -2.63
C ALA A 411 -16.78 -9.59 -2.67
N GLN A 412 -15.84 -10.53 -2.80
CA GLN A 412 -14.41 -10.30 -3.07
C GLN A 412 -13.98 -11.22 -4.22
N ALA A 413 -12.80 -11.05 -4.82
CA ALA A 413 -12.39 -11.92 -5.92
C ALA A 413 -11.89 -13.29 -5.41
N GLU A 414 -12.15 -14.34 -6.18
CA GLU A 414 -11.63 -15.70 -5.96
C GLU A 414 -10.89 -16.16 -7.22
N LEU A 415 -9.56 -16.27 -7.13
CA LEU A 415 -8.77 -16.73 -8.26
C LEU A 415 -8.72 -18.25 -8.27
N ARG A 416 -8.98 -18.84 -9.43
CA ARG A 416 -8.92 -20.29 -9.66
C ARG A 416 -8.01 -20.58 -10.84
N ASP A 417 -7.03 -21.46 -10.64
CA ASP A 417 -6.06 -21.86 -11.68
C ASP A 417 -5.37 -20.67 -12.39
N THR A 418 -5.21 -19.57 -11.65
CA THR A 418 -4.57 -18.33 -12.09
C THR A 418 -3.41 -18.06 -11.15
N SER A 419 -2.21 -17.84 -11.70
CA SER A 419 -1.04 -17.55 -10.87
C SER A 419 -1.18 -16.16 -10.24
N TYR A 420 -0.79 -16.01 -8.98
CA TYR A 420 -0.96 -14.75 -8.24
C TYR A 420 0.35 -14.32 -7.57
N LEU A 421 0.77 -13.08 -7.75
CA LEU A 421 1.88 -12.49 -7.04
C LEU A 421 1.42 -11.22 -6.35
N THR A 422 1.75 -11.04 -5.07
CA THR A 422 1.59 -9.74 -4.39
C THR A 422 2.90 -9.22 -3.80
N LEU A 423 3.18 -7.93 -4.01
CA LEU A 423 4.34 -7.25 -3.41
C LEU A 423 3.85 -6.06 -2.58
N GLN A 424 4.26 -5.93 -1.33
CA GLN A 424 3.91 -4.76 -0.51
C GLN A 424 5.02 -4.39 0.48
N GLY A 425 5.12 -3.10 0.77
CA GLY A 425 6.06 -2.58 1.76
C GLY A 425 5.48 -2.53 3.16
N ALA A 426 6.30 -2.74 4.19
CA ALA A 426 5.85 -2.58 5.57
C ALA A 426 5.69 -1.10 5.95
N SER A 427 6.44 -0.20 5.28
CA SER A 427 6.37 1.26 5.42
C SER A 427 5.33 1.91 4.50
N ASP A 428 4.37 1.12 4.00
CA ASP A 428 3.25 1.60 3.19
C ASP A 428 2.28 2.40 4.06
N ALA A 429 2.28 3.73 3.92
CA ALA A 429 1.42 4.60 4.72
C ALA A 429 0.06 4.85 4.06
N ASP A 430 -0.18 4.47 2.80
CA ASP A 430 -1.49 4.67 2.15
C ASP A 430 -2.39 3.45 2.41
N VAL A 431 -1.87 2.25 2.12
CA VAL A 431 -2.50 0.95 2.37
C VAL A 431 -1.65 0.21 3.39
N ASN A 432 -1.80 0.58 4.65
CA ASN A 432 -0.95 0.07 5.72
C ASN A 432 -1.27 -1.35 6.18
N ASN A 433 -2.29 -2.02 5.64
CA ASN A 433 -2.48 -3.46 5.86
C ASN A 433 -1.99 -4.26 4.65
N PHE A 434 -1.43 -5.44 4.88
CA PHE A 434 -1.02 -6.35 3.82
C PHE A 434 -2.22 -7.08 3.18
N TYR A 435 -3.11 -6.33 2.54
CA TYR A 435 -4.35 -6.83 1.93
C TYR A 435 -4.11 -7.86 0.83
N GLY A 436 -2.97 -7.81 0.15
CA GLY A 436 -2.59 -8.80 -0.86
C GLY A 436 -2.57 -10.23 -0.34
N ASP A 437 -2.30 -10.41 0.96
CA ASP A 437 -2.29 -11.71 1.65
C ASP A 437 -3.70 -12.32 1.74
N ARG A 438 -4.75 -11.48 1.84
CA ARG A 438 -6.14 -11.94 1.85
C ARG A 438 -6.54 -12.56 0.50
N GLN A 439 -6.13 -11.94 -0.61
CA GLN A 439 -6.36 -12.48 -1.95
C GLN A 439 -5.48 -13.71 -2.22
N TYR A 440 -4.27 -13.77 -1.67
CA TYR A 440 -3.41 -14.96 -1.72
C TYR A 440 -4.15 -16.17 -1.14
N VAL A 441 -4.79 -16.02 0.01
CA VAL A 441 -5.55 -17.09 0.67
C VAL A 441 -6.73 -17.55 -0.18
N ARG A 442 -7.44 -16.62 -0.84
CA ARG A 442 -8.56 -16.91 -1.77
C ARG A 442 -8.13 -17.33 -3.18
N THR A 443 -6.86 -17.66 -3.38
CA THR A 443 -6.35 -18.20 -4.65
C THR A 443 -6.16 -19.71 -4.52
N THR A 444 -6.82 -20.46 -5.40
CA THR A 444 -6.90 -21.93 -5.33
C THR A 444 -6.53 -22.59 -6.66
N PHE A 445 -6.02 -23.82 -6.58
CA PHE A 445 -5.63 -24.61 -7.74
C PHE A 445 -6.43 -25.92 -7.76
N THR A 446 -7.03 -26.23 -8.90
CA THR A 446 -7.81 -27.46 -9.10
C THR A 446 -7.00 -28.58 -9.75
N GLY A 447 -5.75 -28.28 -10.15
CA GLY A 447 -4.89 -29.14 -10.95
C GLY A 447 -5.09 -28.97 -12.46
N ALA A 448 -6.04 -28.13 -12.90
CA ALA A 448 -6.24 -27.84 -14.32
C ALA A 448 -5.05 -27.09 -14.94
N GLU A 449 -4.31 -26.31 -14.13
CA GLU A 449 -3.03 -25.70 -14.49
C GLU A 449 -1.94 -26.15 -13.51
N PRO A 450 -1.28 -27.29 -13.75
CA PRO A 450 -0.23 -27.83 -12.86
C PRO A 450 0.93 -26.85 -12.61
N GLY A 451 1.10 -25.90 -13.52
CA GLY A 451 2.13 -24.87 -13.44
C GLY A 451 1.75 -23.61 -12.65
N ALA A 452 0.49 -23.48 -12.23
CA ALA A 452 0.04 -22.29 -11.51
C ALA A 452 0.62 -22.25 -10.09
N PHE A 453 0.90 -21.05 -9.61
CA PHE A 453 1.33 -20.81 -8.23
C PHE A 453 0.93 -19.44 -7.72
N LYS A 454 0.91 -19.31 -6.40
CA LYS A 454 0.74 -18.05 -5.70
C LYS A 454 1.98 -17.73 -4.87
N ALA A 455 2.35 -16.47 -4.83
CA ALA A 455 3.46 -15.97 -4.04
C ALA A 455 3.13 -14.60 -3.43
N SER A 456 3.69 -14.31 -2.27
CA SER A 456 3.67 -12.98 -1.66
C SER A 456 5.07 -12.55 -1.26
N LEU A 457 5.34 -11.24 -1.29
CA LEU A 457 6.57 -10.66 -0.78
C LEU A 457 6.24 -9.40 0.04
N TYR A 458 6.56 -9.45 1.33
CA TYR A 458 6.51 -8.32 2.25
C TYR A 458 7.91 -7.75 2.42
N ILE A 459 8.06 -6.44 2.19
CA ILE A 459 9.36 -5.76 2.08
C ILE A 459 9.46 -4.74 3.21
N ALA A 460 10.36 -4.94 4.17
CA ALA A 460 10.38 -4.15 5.40
C ALA A 460 10.46 -2.62 5.17
N ASP A 461 11.33 -2.19 4.27
CA ASP A 461 11.68 -0.77 4.12
C ASP A 461 10.98 -0.04 2.95
N ALA A 462 10.09 -0.72 2.22
CA ALA A 462 9.37 -0.17 1.08
C ALA A 462 8.10 0.58 1.50
N ASN A 463 7.71 1.60 0.74
CA ASN A 463 6.45 2.33 0.91
C ASN A 463 5.41 1.96 -0.16
N HIS A 464 4.26 2.64 -0.16
CA HIS A 464 3.23 2.52 -1.20
C HIS A 464 3.71 3.10 -2.53
N GLY A 465 4.17 4.35 -2.51
CA GLY A 465 4.30 5.19 -3.69
C GLY A 465 5.35 4.75 -4.70
N GLN A 466 6.51 4.26 -4.25
CA GLN A 466 7.67 4.08 -5.13
C GLN A 466 7.56 2.91 -6.12
N PHE A 467 6.47 2.12 -6.09
CA PHE A 467 6.13 1.21 -7.20
C PHE A 467 5.72 1.97 -8.48
N ASN A 468 5.32 3.24 -8.35
CA ASN A 468 4.97 4.15 -9.44
C ASN A 468 5.93 5.35 -9.42
N THR A 469 6.66 5.58 -10.52
CA THR A 469 7.69 6.64 -10.56
C THR A 469 7.13 8.06 -10.46
N GLY A 470 5.82 8.23 -10.59
CA GLY A 470 5.13 9.52 -10.43
C GLY A 470 4.71 9.83 -9.00
N TRP A 471 4.55 8.83 -8.12
CA TRP A 471 4.02 9.03 -6.76
C TRP A 471 5.12 9.35 -5.75
N GLY A 472 6.28 8.69 -5.85
CA GLY A 472 7.46 9.02 -5.05
C GLY A 472 7.43 8.48 -3.62
N ASP A 473 8.10 9.21 -2.71
CA ASP A 473 8.37 8.79 -1.32
C ASP A 473 7.38 9.38 -0.29
N GLU A 474 6.28 9.97 -0.77
CA GLU A 474 5.22 10.54 0.04
C GLU A 474 3.90 9.79 -0.24
N ASP A 475 3.46 8.97 0.71
CA ASP A 475 2.24 8.14 0.61
C ASP A 475 0.96 8.93 0.96
N ALA A 476 1.04 10.24 1.08
CA ALA A 476 -0.10 11.12 1.33
C ALA A 476 0.06 12.44 0.56
N THR A 477 -1.04 13.17 0.39
CA THR A 477 -0.98 14.53 -0.16
C THR A 477 -0.60 15.55 0.91
N LEU A 478 -0.11 16.72 0.47
CA LEU A 478 0.10 17.83 1.38
C LEU A 478 -1.20 18.28 2.07
N PRO A 479 -1.15 18.70 3.34
CA PRO A 479 0.01 18.74 4.22
C PRO A 479 0.29 17.44 4.98
N ALA A 480 -0.55 16.41 4.88
CA ALA A 480 -0.41 15.18 5.66
C ALA A 480 0.97 14.53 5.48
N SER A 481 1.50 14.52 4.25
CA SER A 481 2.85 14.01 3.95
C SER A 481 3.98 14.69 4.73
N LEU A 482 3.81 15.93 5.19
CA LEU A 482 4.82 16.63 6.00
C LEU A 482 5.00 15.97 7.38
N PHE A 483 4.03 15.16 7.81
CA PHE A 483 4.03 14.49 9.11
C PHE A 483 4.46 13.02 9.02
N LEU A 484 4.57 12.47 7.80
CA LEU A 484 5.03 11.11 7.55
C LEU A 484 6.57 11.01 7.58
N ARG A 485 7.07 9.83 7.96
CA ARG A 485 8.48 9.44 7.74
C ARG A 485 8.65 9.03 6.28
N LYS A 486 9.85 9.26 5.76
CA LYS A 486 10.24 8.75 4.44
C LYS A 486 10.63 7.27 4.55
N PRO A 487 10.40 6.45 3.51
CA PRO A 487 10.89 5.08 3.48
C PRO A 487 12.41 5.02 3.58
N ASN A 488 12.90 3.95 4.20
CA ASN A 488 14.34 3.66 4.24
C ASN A 488 14.85 3.15 2.88
N LEU A 489 13.97 2.52 2.08
CA LEU A 489 14.32 2.05 0.76
C LEU A 489 14.19 3.18 -0.27
N SER A 490 15.25 3.44 -1.04
CA SER A 490 15.19 4.41 -2.14
C SER A 490 14.29 3.94 -3.29
N ALA A 491 13.70 4.87 -4.04
CA ALA A 491 12.87 4.56 -5.21
C ALA A 491 13.52 3.58 -6.18
N THR A 492 14.77 3.81 -6.58
CA THR A 492 15.49 2.91 -7.50
C THR A 492 15.68 1.49 -6.95
N ALA A 493 15.83 1.34 -5.63
CA ALA A 493 15.93 0.03 -4.99
C ALA A 493 14.56 -0.67 -4.98
N GLN A 494 13.48 0.04 -4.63
CA GLN A 494 12.12 -0.51 -4.68
C GLN A 494 11.70 -0.89 -6.12
N GLU A 495 11.98 -0.03 -7.09
CA GLU A 495 11.80 -0.31 -8.52
C GLU A 495 12.59 -1.55 -8.96
N ARG A 496 13.82 -1.76 -8.43
CA ARG A 496 14.61 -2.96 -8.74
C ARG A 496 13.95 -4.23 -8.21
N ILE A 497 13.38 -4.20 -7.00
CA ILE A 497 12.60 -5.33 -6.45
C ILE A 497 11.40 -5.61 -7.35
N ALA A 498 10.65 -4.57 -7.71
CA ALA A 498 9.49 -4.70 -8.60
C ALA A 498 9.90 -5.29 -9.97
N LYS A 499 10.94 -4.76 -10.62
CA LYS A 499 11.47 -5.32 -11.88
C LYS A 499 11.86 -6.78 -11.73
N ALA A 500 12.58 -7.14 -10.66
CA ALA A 500 13.06 -8.49 -10.46
C ALA A 500 11.90 -9.49 -10.32
N TYR A 501 10.99 -9.24 -9.37
CA TYR A 501 9.87 -10.15 -9.09
C TYR A 501 8.85 -10.20 -10.23
N VAL A 502 8.48 -9.04 -10.80
CA VAL A 502 7.49 -8.99 -11.90
C VAL A 502 8.05 -9.68 -13.16
N SER A 503 9.31 -9.43 -13.50
CA SER A 503 9.92 -10.08 -14.68
C SER A 503 10.07 -11.58 -14.48
N ALA A 504 10.61 -12.02 -13.34
CA ALA A 504 10.74 -13.43 -13.00
C ALA A 504 9.39 -14.16 -13.03
N PHE A 505 8.33 -13.50 -12.55
CA PHE A 505 7.01 -14.12 -12.43
C PHE A 505 6.37 -14.33 -13.80
N PHE A 506 6.49 -13.34 -14.71
CA PHE A 506 5.99 -13.49 -16.06
C PHE A 506 6.89 -14.34 -16.96
N GLU A 507 8.19 -14.42 -16.68
CA GLU A 507 9.10 -15.40 -17.29
C GLU A 507 8.64 -16.84 -17.00
N ASP A 508 8.34 -17.18 -15.74
CA ASP A 508 7.78 -18.49 -15.38
C ASP A 508 6.38 -18.67 -15.99
N THR A 509 5.45 -17.78 -15.65
CA THR A 509 4.01 -18.02 -15.86
C THR A 509 3.53 -17.78 -17.31
N LEU A 510 4.23 -16.96 -18.10
CA LEU A 510 3.86 -16.64 -19.49
C LEU A 510 4.86 -17.18 -20.52
N LEU A 511 6.15 -17.26 -20.16
CA LEU A 511 7.20 -17.73 -21.08
C LEU A 511 7.67 -19.16 -20.79
N GLY A 512 7.24 -19.76 -19.67
CA GLY A 512 7.59 -21.14 -19.30
C GLY A 512 9.00 -21.29 -18.73
N ASN A 513 9.66 -20.19 -18.37
CA ASN A 513 11.03 -20.20 -17.83
C ASN A 513 11.01 -20.48 -16.32
N ALA A 514 10.90 -21.76 -15.98
CA ALA A 514 10.82 -22.24 -14.59
C ALA A 514 12.10 -22.02 -13.77
N ALA A 515 13.21 -21.56 -14.38
CA ALA A 515 14.46 -21.29 -13.67
C ALA A 515 14.27 -20.29 -12.51
N TYR A 516 13.29 -19.39 -12.62
CA TYR A 516 13.00 -18.39 -11.60
C TYR A 516 12.12 -18.88 -10.43
N ALA A 517 11.63 -20.13 -10.45
CA ALA A 517 10.73 -20.65 -9.42
C ALA A 517 11.32 -20.53 -8.00
N ASP A 518 12.62 -20.79 -7.85
CA ASP A 518 13.34 -20.72 -6.58
C ASP A 518 13.26 -19.33 -5.93
N LEU A 519 13.18 -18.25 -6.72
CA LEU A 519 13.03 -16.88 -6.19
C LEU A 519 11.73 -16.69 -5.40
N PHE A 520 10.66 -17.37 -5.82
CA PHE A 520 9.35 -17.25 -5.18
C PHE A 520 9.22 -18.16 -3.98
N ARG A 521 9.88 -19.33 -4.02
CA ARG A 521 9.95 -20.30 -2.92
C ARG A 521 10.80 -19.77 -1.77
N ASP A 522 11.92 -19.14 -2.11
CA ASP A 522 12.87 -18.57 -1.16
C ASP A 522 13.49 -17.30 -1.72
N TYR A 523 13.15 -16.14 -1.13
CA TYR A 523 13.67 -14.84 -1.56
C TYR A 523 15.20 -14.79 -1.57
N ARG A 524 15.88 -15.65 -0.79
CA ARG A 524 17.34 -15.68 -0.68
C ARG A 524 18.00 -16.08 -2.00
N ALA A 525 17.30 -16.81 -2.88
CA ALA A 525 17.74 -17.06 -4.25
C ALA A 525 18.01 -15.75 -5.03
N GLY A 526 17.37 -14.65 -4.63
CA GLY A 526 17.58 -13.31 -5.19
C GLY A 526 18.71 -12.50 -4.55
N ARG A 527 19.43 -13.00 -3.52
CA ARG A 527 20.46 -12.22 -2.78
C ARG A 527 21.52 -11.56 -3.67
N GLY A 528 21.82 -12.16 -4.83
CA GLY A 528 22.79 -11.61 -5.78
C GLY A 528 22.34 -10.32 -6.49
N PHE A 529 21.03 -10.04 -6.52
CA PHE A 529 20.48 -8.89 -7.24
C PHE A 529 19.42 -8.08 -6.48
N LEU A 530 18.81 -8.62 -5.42
CA LEU A 530 17.88 -7.86 -4.60
C LEU A 530 18.64 -6.83 -3.74
N PRO A 531 18.07 -5.63 -3.54
CA PRO A 531 18.57 -4.69 -2.54
C PRO A 531 18.61 -5.30 -1.13
N VAL A 532 19.52 -4.80 -0.29
CA VAL A 532 19.62 -5.21 1.11
C VAL A 532 18.47 -4.59 1.91
N THR A 533 17.57 -5.45 2.38
CA THR A 533 16.49 -5.19 3.35
C THR A 533 15.97 -6.55 3.86
N ARG A 534 15.02 -6.56 4.79
CA ARG A 534 14.33 -7.78 5.24
C ARG A 534 13.15 -8.09 4.32
N TYR A 535 12.99 -9.37 4.00
CA TYR A 535 11.95 -9.89 3.14
C TYR A 535 11.24 -11.05 3.84
N TYR A 536 9.93 -11.16 3.61
CA TYR A 536 9.13 -12.28 4.07
C TYR A 536 8.29 -12.73 2.88
N ASN A 537 8.39 -14.00 2.49
CA ASN A 537 7.68 -14.55 1.35
C ASN A 537 6.80 -15.75 1.74
N ARG A 538 5.63 -15.82 1.10
CA ARG A 538 4.82 -17.05 1.03
C ARG A 538 4.88 -17.63 -0.36
N TYR A 539 4.77 -18.95 -0.46
CA TYR A 539 4.69 -19.65 -1.73
C TYR A 539 3.80 -20.89 -1.60
N GLU A 540 2.97 -21.12 -2.62
CA GLU A 540 2.22 -22.36 -2.81
C GLU A 540 1.98 -22.57 -4.30
N ASP A 541 2.26 -23.77 -4.81
CA ASP A 541 1.91 -24.15 -6.16
C ASP A 541 0.80 -25.20 -6.23
N ALA A 542 0.32 -25.46 -7.44
CA ALA A 542 -0.72 -26.44 -7.70
C ALA A 542 -0.37 -27.88 -7.30
N GLY A 543 0.90 -28.17 -7.01
CA GLY A 543 1.39 -29.47 -6.53
C GLY A 543 1.42 -29.62 -5.01
N PHE A 544 1.08 -28.58 -4.25
CA PHE A 544 1.08 -28.64 -2.78
C PHE A 544 -0.02 -29.57 -2.25
N ASN A 545 0.40 -30.62 -1.55
CA ASN A 545 -0.48 -31.60 -0.90
C ASN A 545 -0.65 -31.21 0.57
N ALA A 546 -1.77 -30.55 0.89
CA ALA A 546 -2.03 -30.08 2.24
C ALA A 546 -2.38 -31.23 3.20
N ILE A 547 -1.68 -31.28 4.33
CA ILE A 547 -1.99 -32.16 5.48
C ILE A 547 -2.97 -31.45 6.42
N ALA A 548 -2.73 -30.16 6.67
CA ALA A 548 -3.54 -29.30 7.52
C ALA A 548 -3.63 -27.88 6.94
N ARG A 549 -4.83 -27.49 6.48
CA ARG A 549 -5.20 -26.10 6.22
C ARG A 549 -6.09 -25.61 7.34
N PHE A 550 -5.54 -24.74 8.19
CA PHE A 550 -6.25 -24.27 9.39
C PHE A 550 -7.49 -23.42 9.07
N ASP A 551 -7.56 -22.85 7.87
CA ASP A 551 -8.77 -22.19 7.35
C ASP A 551 -9.98 -23.12 7.29
N GLU A 552 -9.74 -24.41 7.05
CA GLU A 552 -10.73 -25.48 6.89
C GLU A 552 -10.78 -26.42 8.11
N ALA A 553 -10.05 -26.11 9.19
CA ALA A 553 -9.93 -26.98 10.35
C ALA A 553 -11.27 -27.21 11.07
N LEU A 554 -11.44 -28.43 11.58
CA LEU A 554 -12.65 -28.84 12.31
C LEU A 554 -12.62 -28.33 13.76
N SER A 555 -11.44 -28.37 14.39
CA SER A 555 -11.15 -27.86 15.74
C SER A 555 -9.63 -27.71 15.90
N ALA A 556 -9.17 -27.11 17.01
CA ALA A 556 -7.74 -26.93 17.28
C ALA A 556 -6.98 -28.28 17.30
N ASP A 557 -7.54 -29.28 17.98
CA ASP A 557 -7.04 -30.66 18.09
C ASP A 557 -7.32 -31.53 16.86
N ARG A 558 -8.04 -31.00 15.87
CA ARG A 558 -8.36 -31.71 14.62
C ARG A 558 -8.23 -30.79 13.40
N PRO A 559 -6.99 -30.50 12.97
CA PRO A 559 -6.70 -29.60 11.84
C PRO A 559 -7.28 -30.08 10.50
N SER A 560 -7.43 -31.39 10.31
CA SER A 560 -8.12 -31.96 9.14
C SER A 560 -8.77 -33.30 9.52
N ALA A 561 -9.50 -33.90 8.59
CA ALA A 561 -10.08 -35.23 8.83
C ALA A 561 -8.99 -36.31 9.00
N ALA A 562 -7.81 -36.11 8.41
CA ALA A 562 -6.72 -37.09 8.33
C ALA A 562 -5.77 -37.06 9.53
N VAL A 563 -5.81 -36.01 10.34
CA VAL A 563 -4.83 -35.80 11.42
C VAL A 563 -5.47 -35.31 12.72
N THR A 564 -4.83 -35.66 13.83
CA THR A 564 -5.05 -35.07 15.15
C THR A 564 -3.86 -34.20 15.53
N ALA A 565 -4.10 -33.19 16.35
CA ALA A 565 -3.04 -32.34 16.89
C ALA A 565 -3.02 -32.36 18.41
N ASP A 566 -1.83 -32.17 18.97
CA ASP A 566 -1.61 -32.01 20.41
C ASP A 566 -0.58 -30.90 20.65
N ALA A 567 -0.68 -30.24 21.81
CA ALA A 567 0.16 -29.11 22.17
C ALA A 567 0.57 -29.22 23.65
N GLU A 568 1.83 -29.57 23.89
CA GLU A 568 2.40 -29.70 25.23
C GLU A 568 3.31 -28.51 25.56
N GLY A 569 3.29 -28.05 26.81
CA GLY A 569 4.18 -26.95 27.26
C GLY A 569 3.73 -25.53 26.89
N PHE A 570 2.59 -25.37 26.20
CA PHE A 570 2.03 -24.04 25.92
C PHE A 570 1.05 -23.61 27.01
N GLU A 571 1.07 -22.31 27.33
CA GLU A 571 0.08 -21.69 28.20
C GLU A 571 -1.27 -21.52 27.49
N ARG A 572 -1.22 -21.29 26.18
CA ARG A 572 -2.38 -21.08 25.34
C ARG A 572 -2.16 -21.67 23.96
N TRP A 573 -3.14 -22.44 23.51
CA TRP A 573 -3.22 -23.03 22.18
C TRP A 573 -4.62 -22.78 21.62
N GLU A 574 -4.69 -22.06 20.49
CA GLU A 574 -5.98 -21.64 19.90
C GLU A 574 -5.96 -21.72 18.38
N LEU A 575 -7.06 -22.22 17.81
CA LEU A 575 -7.37 -22.00 16.40
C LEU A 575 -8.01 -20.61 16.26
N THR A 576 -7.28 -19.65 15.69
CA THR A 576 -7.74 -18.26 15.56
C THR A 576 -7.35 -17.66 14.22
N GLU A 577 -8.06 -16.62 13.82
CA GLU A 577 -7.75 -15.81 12.65
C GLU A 577 -6.56 -14.87 12.92
N ALA A 578 -5.69 -14.68 11.94
CA ALA A 578 -4.69 -13.63 11.95
C ALA A 578 -5.37 -12.27 11.74
N LEU A 579 -5.00 -11.29 12.55
CA LEU A 579 -5.59 -9.95 12.52
C LEU A 579 -4.60 -8.95 11.92
N ASP A 580 -5.07 -7.98 11.13
CA ASP A 580 -4.24 -6.92 10.58
C ASP A 580 -3.96 -5.77 11.57
N ARG A 581 -3.35 -4.68 11.10
CA ARG A 581 -3.02 -3.49 11.91
C ARG A 581 -4.25 -2.73 12.43
N GLN A 582 -5.46 -3.05 11.98
CA GLN A 582 -6.69 -2.50 12.57
C GLN A 582 -7.48 -3.55 13.36
N ARG A 583 -6.85 -4.68 13.69
CA ARG A 583 -7.45 -5.82 14.40
C ARG A 583 -8.62 -6.44 13.64
N GLU A 584 -8.63 -6.32 12.32
CA GLU A 584 -9.62 -6.95 11.43
C GLU A 584 -9.08 -8.27 10.86
N GLY A 585 -9.98 -9.20 10.57
CA GLY A 585 -9.62 -10.53 10.08
C GLY A 585 -8.94 -10.51 8.70
N LYS A 586 -7.81 -11.22 8.58
CA LYS A 586 -7.08 -11.38 7.30
C LYS A 586 -7.67 -12.50 6.42
N GLY A 587 -8.71 -13.18 6.87
CA GLY A 587 -9.29 -14.32 6.17
C GLY A 587 -8.44 -15.59 6.23
N THR A 588 -7.35 -15.57 7.02
CA THR A 588 -6.49 -16.74 7.26
C THR A 588 -6.44 -17.09 8.74
N LYS A 589 -6.62 -18.37 9.05
CA LYS A 589 -6.55 -18.95 10.38
C LYS A 589 -5.26 -19.73 10.54
N GLY A 590 -4.83 -19.82 11.78
CA GLY A 590 -3.72 -20.66 12.18
C GLY A 590 -3.89 -21.17 13.60
N THR A 591 -2.99 -22.08 13.98
CA THR A 591 -2.85 -22.51 15.37
C THR A 591 -1.87 -21.56 16.07
N ALA A 592 -2.41 -20.69 16.93
CA ALA A 592 -1.65 -19.78 17.75
C ALA A 592 -1.17 -20.48 19.02
N LEU A 593 0.13 -20.38 19.29
CA LEU A 593 0.83 -21.04 20.38
C LEU A 593 1.55 -19.97 21.20
N LYS A 594 1.30 -19.94 22.51
CA LYS A 594 1.92 -18.98 23.46
C LYS A 594 2.60 -19.73 24.61
N TRP A 595 3.79 -19.29 24.99
CA TRP A 595 4.55 -19.79 26.15
C TRP A 595 5.34 -18.66 26.83
N SER A 596 5.62 -18.82 28.12
CA SER A 596 6.24 -17.78 28.97
C SER A 596 7.67 -18.06 29.41
N GLU A 597 8.05 -19.32 29.63
CA GLU A 597 9.36 -19.69 30.17
C GLU A 597 10.12 -20.64 29.24
N GLU A 598 9.70 -21.90 29.20
CA GLU A 598 10.27 -22.92 28.30
C GLU A 598 9.29 -23.16 27.14
N GLY A 599 9.82 -23.20 25.91
CA GLY A 599 9.02 -23.46 24.71
C GLY A 599 8.29 -24.80 24.76
N GLY A 600 7.25 -24.93 23.94
CA GLY A 600 6.38 -26.10 23.87
C GLY A 600 6.58 -26.95 22.62
N THR A 601 5.93 -28.10 22.59
CA THR A 601 5.86 -28.98 21.42
C THR A 601 4.45 -28.99 20.86
N TYR A 602 4.29 -28.59 19.60
CA TYR A 602 3.06 -28.77 18.85
C TYR A 602 3.26 -29.91 17.86
N ALA A 603 2.41 -30.94 17.91
CA ALA A 603 2.52 -32.10 17.04
C ALA A 603 1.24 -32.35 16.25
N ILE A 604 1.40 -32.75 15.00
CA ILE A 604 0.35 -33.29 14.15
C ILE A 604 0.67 -34.75 13.88
N GLU A 605 -0.28 -35.63 14.14
CA GLU A 605 -0.18 -37.07 14.00
C GLU A 605 -1.28 -37.60 13.09
N ALA A 606 -0.98 -38.69 12.36
CA ALA A 606 -1.99 -39.45 11.64
C ALA A 606 -3.15 -39.83 12.58
N ALA A 607 -4.39 -39.72 12.09
CA ALA A 607 -5.57 -40.06 12.88
C ALA A 607 -5.47 -41.50 13.47
N PRO A 608 -6.12 -41.80 14.60
CA PRO A 608 -5.93 -43.07 15.31
C PRO A 608 -6.21 -44.36 14.50
N ASP A 609 -6.97 -44.26 13.42
CA ASP A 609 -7.30 -45.32 12.47
C ASP A 609 -6.31 -45.44 11.29
N ALA A 610 -5.34 -44.53 11.18
CA ALA A 610 -4.29 -44.50 10.18
C ALA A 610 -2.91 -44.76 10.81
N SER A 611 -2.08 -45.53 10.11
CA SER A 611 -0.69 -45.81 10.55
C SER A 611 0.31 -44.76 10.09
N VAL A 612 -0.03 -44.01 9.04
CA VAL A 612 0.79 -42.97 8.40
C VAL A 612 -0.13 -41.85 7.90
N LEU A 613 0.45 -40.68 7.62
CA LEU A 613 -0.25 -39.59 6.94
C LEU A 613 -0.56 -40.02 5.50
N ASP A 614 -1.84 -39.98 5.12
CA ASP A 614 -2.26 -40.26 3.75
C ASP A 614 -1.99 -39.03 2.87
N ILE A 615 -0.79 -38.99 2.28
CA ILE A 615 -0.32 -37.88 1.45
C ILE A 615 -0.19 -38.39 0.01
N PRO A 616 -1.09 -37.98 -0.89
CA PRO A 616 -1.05 -38.39 -2.29
C PRO A 616 0.31 -38.07 -2.95
N GLY A 617 0.88 -39.05 -3.64
CA GLY A 617 2.09 -38.85 -4.46
C GLY A 617 3.41 -38.70 -3.70
N LEU A 618 3.42 -38.76 -2.36
CA LEU A 618 4.65 -38.58 -1.57
C LEU A 618 5.77 -39.55 -1.97
N ALA A 619 5.46 -40.83 -2.14
CA ALA A 619 6.43 -41.86 -2.52
C ALA A 619 6.92 -41.74 -3.98
N GLU A 620 6.24 -40.94 -4.80
CA GLU A 620 6.55 -40.72 -6.21
C GLU A 620 7.21 -39.35 -6.46
N ALA A 621 7.23 -38.47 -5.44
CA ALA A 621 7.73 -37.11 -5.53
C ALA A 621 9.26 -37.08 -5.38
N ASP A 622 9.96 -36.93 -6.50
CA ASP A 622 11.38 -36.61 -6.51
C ASP A 622 11.59 -35.20 -5.91
N GLY A 623 12.41 -35.07 -4.87
CA GLY A 623 12.60 -33.80 -4.16
C GLY A 623 11.40 -33.36 -3.29
N ALA A 624 10.70 -34.30 -2.64
CA ALA A 624 9.64 -33.97 -1.68
C ALA A 624 10.16 -33.11 -0.50
N GLU A 625 9.36 -32.12 -0.11
CA GLU A 625 9.67 -31.21 0.99
C GLU A 625 8.50 -31.10 1.96
N LEU A 626 8.79 -31.09 3.26
CA LEU A 626 7.84 -30.58 4.24
C LEU A 626 7.73 -29.07 4.06
N VAL A 627 6.52 -28.58 3.81
CA VAL A 627 6.24 -27.16 3.66
C VAL A 627 5.24 -26.72 4.74
N PHE A 628 5.55 -25.64 5.43
CA PHE A 628 4.64 -25.00 6.36
C PHE A 628 4.78 -23.47 6.35
N SER A 629 3.74 -22.77 6.77
CA SER A 629 3.78 -21.31 6.95
C SER A 629 3.78 -20.96 8.43
N MET A 630 4.60 -19.99 8.85
CA MET A 630 4.64 -19.52 10.23
C MET A 630 4.72 -17.99 10.29
N ALA A 631 3.98 -17.39 11.22
CA ALA A 631 4.08 -15.98 11.59
C ALA A 631 4.58 -15.85 13.03
N ASP A 632 5.51 -14.91 13.24
CA ASP A 632 5.92 -14.47 14.57
C ASP A 632 4.87 -13.51 15.14
N LEU A 633 4.33 -13.84 16.32
CA LEU A 633 3.34 -13.04 17.04
C LEU A 633 3.90 -12.50 18.37
N SER A 634 5.21 -12.56 18.57
CA SER A 634 5.81 -12.29 19.87
C SER A 634 5.63 -10.84 20.33
N ARG A 635 5.36 -9.90 19.42
CA ARG A 635 4.96 -8.52 19.77
C ARG A 635 3.72 -8.48 20.67
N ASP A 636 2.75 -9.38 20.48
CA ASP A 636 1.53 -9.43 21.30
C ASP A 636 1.83 -9.65 22.80
N LEU A 637 3.00 -10.20 23.13
CA LEU A 637 3.45 -10.41 24.50
C LEU A 637 3.85 -9.10 25.17
N SER A 638 4.64 -8.27 24.48
CA SER A 638 5.06 -6.96 24.99
C SER A 638 3.86 -6.02 25.21
N GLU A 639 2.79 -6.17 24.42
CA GLU A 639 1.61 -5.32 24.51
C GLU A 639 0.65 -5.73 25.64
N SER A 640 0.51 -7.03 25.88
CA SER A 640 -0.43 -7.56 26.87
C SER A 640 0.19 -7.72 28.25
N GLU A 641 1.50 -7.96 28.33
CA GLU A 641 2.17 -8.42 29.56
C GLU A 641 3.54 -7.74 29.82
N ASP A 642 3.93 -6.74 29.03
CA ASP A 642 5.22 -6.02 29.13
C ASP A 642 6.45 -6.98 29.12
N LEU A 643 6.35 -8.09 28.39
CA LEU A 643 7.42 -9.08 28.25
C LEU A 643 8.30 -8.81 27.02
N GLU A 644 9.61 -8.79 27.19
CA GLU A 644 10.56 -8.85 26.07
C GLU A 644 10.62 -10.27 25.51
N SER A 645 10.23 -10.44 24.25
CA SER A 645 10.23 -11.74 23.59
C SER A 645 11.62 -12.14 23.09
N ALA A 646 11.93 -13.43 23.17
CA ALA A 646 13.09 -13.99 22.49
C ALA A 646 12.81 -14.22 20.99
N PRO A 647 13.83 -14.15 20.12
CA PRO A 647 13.70 -14.62 18.74
C PRO A 647 13.20 -16.06 18.72
N LEU A 648 12.32 -16.38 17.76
CA LEU A 648 11.81 -17.74 17.62
C LEU A 648 12.94 -18.72 17.27
N ASP A 649 13.09 -19.75 18.12
CA ASP A 649 14.00 -20.88 17.93
C ASP A 649 13.18 -22.16 18.02
N LEU A 650 13.28 -23.02 17.01
CA LEU A 650 12.58 -24.30 16.99
C LEU A 650 13.28 -25.35 16.14
N ASP A 651 13.08 -26.60 16.55
CA ASP A 651 13.43 -27.78 15.78
C ASP A 651 12.17 -28.41 15.17
N ILE A 652 12.36 -29.10 14.05
CA ILE A 652 11.34 -29.90 13.39
C ILE A 652 11.69 -31.38 13.56
N ALA A 653 10.78 -32.14 14.17
CA ALA A 653 10.90 -33.59 14.32
C ALA A 653 9.89 -34.32 13.42
N LEU A 654 10.38 -35.31 12.69
CA LEU A 654 9.57 -36.18 11.83
C LEU A 654 9.67 -37.62 12.34
N GLU A 655 8.53 -38.27 12.57
CA GLU A 655 8.45 -39.70 12.91
C GLU A 655 7.84 -40.48 11.74
N ASP A 656 8.46 -41.60 11.37
CA ASP A 656 7.91 -42.53 10.39
C ASP A 656 7.02 -43.63 11.03
N GLY A 657 6.37 -44.44 10.19
CA GLY A 657 5.49 -45.52 10.62
C GLY A 657 6.21 -46.68 11.35
N ASN A 658 7.54 -46.71 11.33
CA ASN A 658 8.36 -47.68 12.07
C ASN A 658 8.81 -47.12 13.43
N GLY A 659 8.48 -45.87 13.75
CA GLY A 659 8.87 -45.18 14.98
C GLY A 659 10.29 -44.61 14.95
N VAL A 660 10.90 -44.44 13.77
CA VAL A 660 12.16 -43.71 13.63
C VAL A 660 11.84 -42.22 13.65
N GLU A 661 12.39 -41.50 14.62
CA GLU A 661 12.25 -40.04 14.75
C GLU A 661 13.56 -39.34 14.37
N VAL A 662 13.47 -38.32 13.52
CA VAL A 662 14.61 -37.48 13.12
C VAL A 662 14.27 -36.02 13.41
N THR A 663 15.16 -35.34 14.13
CA THR A 663 14.99 -33.93 14.53
C THR A 663 16.10 -33.08 13.93
N LEU A 664 15.72 -32.02 13.23
CA LEU A 664 16.63 -31.04 12.64
C LEU A 664 16.25 -29.61 13.06
N PRO A 665 17.22 -28.72 13.31
CA PRO A 665 16.92 -27.33 13.67
C PRO A 665 16.42 -26.56 12.45
N LEU A 666 15.41 -25.69 12.63
CA LEU A 666 14.82 -24.94 11.53
C LEU A 666 15.82 -23.96 10.89
N ASP A 667 16.74 -23.42 11.69
CA ASP A 667 17.78 -22.47 11.25
C ASP A 667 18.78 -23.07 10.24
N ALA A 668 18.89 -24.41 10.18
CA ALA A 668 19.65 -25.10 9.14
C ALA A 668 19.05 -24.90 7.74
N PHE A 669 17.75 -24.59 7.66
CA PHE A 669 17.02 -24.33 6.43
C PHE A 669 16.76 -22.84 6.25
N MET A 670 16.14 -22.18 7.24
CA MET A 670 15.84 -20.76 7.25
C MET A 670 15.61 -20.27 8.67
N GLN A 671 16.32 -19.23 9.09
CA GLN A 671 16.13 -18.61 10.40
C GLN A 671 14.82 -17.81 10.43
N PRO A 672 13.96 -18.00 11.45
CA PRO A 672 12.83 -17.11 11.69
C PRO A 672 13.28 -15.68 12.03
N GLU A 673 12.76 -14.71 11.29
CA GLU A 673 13.06 -13.29 11.49
C GLU A 673 11.89 -12.60 12.20
N PRO A 674 12.15 -11.71 13.17
CA PRO A 674 11.10 -10.88 13.76
C PRO A 674 10.53 -9.94 12.71
N LEU A 675 9.23 -9.67 12.77
CA LEU A 675 8.54 -8.80 11.82
C LEU A 675 9.02 -7.34 11.91
N PRO A 676 8.93 -6.55 10.83
CA PRO A 676 9.33 -5.16 10.85
C PRO A 676 8.30 -4.29 11.57
N GLU A 677 8.73 -3.60 12.63
CA GLU A 677 7.96 -2.53 13.25
C GLU A 677 8.08 -1.24 12.44
N THR A 678 6.94 -0.63 12.15
CA THR A 678 6.86 0.57 11.32
C THR A 678 6.28 1.74 12.12
N ASN A 679 7.06 2.81 12.25
CA ASN A 679 6.58 4.11 12.69
C ASN A 679 6.33 4.96 11.45
N TYR A 680 5.08 5.36 11.23
CA TYR A 680 4.67 6.09 10.03
C TYR A 680 4.93 7.58 10.13
N THR A 681 5.00 8.13 11.34
CA THR A 681 5.16 9.56 11.57
C THR A 681 6.44 9.86 12.37
N TRP A 682 6.96 11.09 12.26
CA TRP A 682 8.03 11.55 13.15
C TRP A 682 7.51 12.00 14.53
N LEU A 683 6.20 11.84 14.79
CA LEU A 683 5.53 12.14 16.05
C LEU A 683 4.72 10.92 16.48
N ALA A 684 5.32 9.90 17.10
CA ALA A 684 4.64 8.64 17.42
C ALA A 684 3.27 8.83 18.14
N TRP A 685 3.16 9.82 19.04
CA TRP A 685 1.89 10.14 19.71
C TRP A 685 0.76 10.63 18.79
N LEU A 686 1.06 11.02 17.55
CA LEU A 686 0.10 11.41 16.52
C LEU A 686 -0.56 10.19 15.86
N GLU A 687 0.08 9.02 15.89
CA GLU A 687 -0.37 7.82 15.16
C GLU A 687 -1.71 7.30 15.67
N GLU A 688 -1.99 7.45 16.96
CA GLU A 688 -3.29 7.11 17.56
C GLU A 688 -4.44 8.03 17.08
N GLU A 689 -4.15 9.26 16.65
CA GLU A 689 -5.17 10.22 16.23
C GLU A 689 -5.26 10.40 14.71
N MET A 690 -4.18 10.14 13.98
CA MET A 690 -4.09 10.33 12.54
C MET A 690 -4.86 9.24 11.80
N GLU A 691 -5.66 9.65 10.81
CA GLU A 691 -6.48 8.78 9.97
C GLU A 691 -7.33 7.79 10.78
N GLU A 692 -7.97 8.29 11.85
CA GLU A 692 -8.82 7.48 12.75
C GLU A 692 -8.07 6.32 13.43
N GLY A 693 -6.77 6.50 13.72
CA GLY A 693 -5.94 5.50 14.39
C GLY A 693 -5.35 4.46 13.43
N LYS A 694 -5.36 4.73 12.12
CA LYS A 694 -4.79 3.86 11.08
C LYS A 694 -3.38 3.38 11.43
N TYR A 695 -2.53 4.26 11.95
CA TYR A 695 -1.12 4.00 12.25
C TYR A 695 -0.87 3.49 13.68
N ALA A 696 -1.91 3.21 14.47
CA ALA A 696 -1.75 2.86 15.88
C ALA A 696 -0.98 1.55 16.11
N GLU A 697 -1.11 0.58 15.20
CA GLU A 697 -0.41 -0.70 15.29
C GLU A 697 0.81 -0.71 14.34
N PRO A 698 2.05 -0.84 14.86
CA PRO A 698 3.27 -0.74 14.05
C PRO A 698 3.56 -2.00 13.23
N VAL A 699 2.94 -3.13 13.59
CA VAL A 699 3.19 -4.45 12.99
C VAL A 699 1.88 -5.20 12.78
N GLU A 700 1.85 -6.08 11.79
CA GLU A 700 0.80 -7.09 11.62
C GLU A 700 1.44 -8.46 11.40
N PRO A 701 0.75 -9.58 11.73
CA PRO A 701 1.19 -10.91 11.39
C PRO A 701 1.41 -11.07 9.89
N VAL A 702 2.61 -11.50 9.50
CA VAL A 702 2.95 -11.90 8.13
C VAL A 702 3.55 -13.29 8.19
N PHE A 703 2.96 -14.22 7.43
CA PHE A 703 3.47 -15.58 7.34
C PHE A 703 4.68 -15.67 6.42
N GLN A 704 5.66 -16.48 6.81
CA GLN A 704 6.78 -16.93 6.00
C GLN A 704 6.59 -18.42 5.70
N THR A 705 6.80 -18.83 4.44
CA THR A 705 6.84 -20.23 4.07
C THR A 705 8.24 -20.81 4.34
N TYR A 706 8.28 -21.95 5.00
CA TYR A 706 9.47 -22.75 5.26
C TYR A 706 9.34 -24.06 4.48
N ALA A 707 10.40 -24.42 3.76
CA ALA A 707 10.47 -25.64 2.97
C ALA A 707 11.69 -26.46 3.38
N LEU A 708 11.45 -27.69 3.83
CA LEU A 708 12.47 -28.58 4.38
C LEU A 708 12.51 -29.88 3.55
N PRO A 709 13.58 -30.11 2.76
CA PRO A 709 13.75 -31.33 1.99
C PRO A 709 13.73 -32.58 2.87
N LEU A 710 12.86 -33.54 2.55
CA LEU A 710 12.76 -34.80 3.28
C LEU A 710 14.06 -35.62 3.16
N GLU A 711 14.81 -35.45 2.07
CA GLU A 711 16.15 -36.01 1.88
C GLU A 711 17.13 -35.58 2.98
N ALA A 712 16.98 -34.37 3.55
CA ALA A 712 17.85 -33.91 4.64
C ALA A 712 17.63 -34.74 5.92
N PHE A 713 16.39 -35.14 6.20
CA PHE A 713 16.06 -36.02 7.32
C PHE A 713 16.55 -37.45 7.07
N GLN A 714 16.39 -37.97 5.86
CA GLN A 714 16.91 -39.28 5.48
C GLN A 714 18.45 -39.33 5.48
N ALA A 715 19.12 -38.22 5.14
CA ALA A 715 20.57 -38.11 5.24
C ALA A 715 21.05 -38.07 6.69
N ALA A 716 20.26 -37.52 7.61
CA ALA A 716 20.55 -37.49 9.03
C ALA A 716 20.37 -38.88 9.69
N ASP A 717 19.33 -39.63 9.31
CA ASP A 717 19.18 -41.05 9.66
C ASP A 717 18.69 -41.89 8.46
N PRO A 718 19.55 -42.73 7.85
CA PRO A 718 19.17 -43.58 6.73
C PRO A 718 18.09 -44.64 7.03
N GLN A 719 17.75 -44.85 8.31
CA GLN A 719 16.64 -45.73 8.70
C GLN A 719 15.27 -45.05 8.57
N PHE A 720 15.23 -43.72 8.53
CA PHE A 720 14.00 -42.95 8.36
C PHE A 720 13.43 -43.15 6.96
N SER A 721 12.13 -43.43 6.90
CA SER A 721 11.39 -43.63 5.65
C SER A 721 10.36 -42.52 5.42
N PRO A 722 10.67 -41.51 4.58
CA PRO A 722 9.77 -40.39 4.28
C PRO A 722 8.39 -40.84 3.78
N ASP A 723 8.33 -41.90 2.98
CA ASP A 723 7.08 -42.45 2.40
C ASP A 723 6.08 -42.95 3.45
N SER A 724 6.53 -43.13 4.69
CA SER A 724 5.72 -43.60 5.80
C SER A 724 5.60 -42.56 6.91
N LEU A 725 5.67 -41.27 6.59
CA LEU A 725 5.57 -40.19 7.57
C LEU A 725 4.30 -40.34 8.41
N ARG A 726 4.44 -40.26 9.72
CA ARG A 726 3.36 -40.50 10.70
C ARG A 726 3.10 -39.29 11.60
N LYS A 727 4.16 -38.59 12.01
CA LYS A 727 4.09 -37.44 12.92
C LYS A 727 5.02 -36.33 12.45
N ILE A 728 4.54 -35.10 12.58
CA ILE A 728 5.30 -33.87 12.39
C ILE A 728 5.19 -33.09 13.70
N ALA A 729 6.31 -32.77 14.33
CA ALA A 729 6.37 -32.01 15.57
C ALA A 729 7.23 -30.75 15.41
N PHE A 730 6.74 -29.66 15.96
CA PHE A 730 7.36 -28.33 16.04
C PHE A 730 7.77 -28.10 17.49
N LEU A 731 9.07 -28.12 17.77
CA LEU A 731 9.64 -28.06 19.11
C LEU A 731 10.19 -26.66 19.35
N PHE A 732 9.38 -25.78 19.92
CA PHE A 732 9.78 -24.42 20.25
C PHE A 732 10.73 -24.41 21.46
N ARG A 733 11.74 -23.56 21.41
CA ARG A 733 12.78 -23.42 22.43
C ARG A 733 12.86 -22.00 22.97
N GLY A 734 13.37 -21.89 24.20
CA GLY A 734 13.47 -20.62 24.90
C GLY A 734 12.09 -20.01 25.19
N GLY A 735 12.06 -18.71 25.50
CA GLY A 735 10.83 -18.00 25.82
C GLY A 735 11.13 -16.69 26.55
N PRO A 736 10.12 -15.83 26.73
CA PRO A 736 8.73 -15.98 26.28
C PRO A 736 8.56 -15.83 24.77
N GLY A 737 7.54 -16.45 24.19
CA GLY A 737 7.29 -16.40 22.73
C GLY A 737 5.84 -16.68 22.34
N LYS A 738 5.46 -16.21 21.15
CA LYS A 738 4.15 -16.47 20.55
C LYS A 738 4.30 -16.63 19.04
N ALA A 739 3.79 -17.72 18.50
CA ALA A 739 3.85 -18.01 17.06
C ALA A 739 2.50 -18.52 16.56
N MET A 740 2.29 -18.41 15.25
CA MET A 740 1.13 -19.00 14.58
C MET A 740 1.58 -19.85 13.40
N LEU A 741 1.18 -21.11 13.38
CA LEU A 741 1.40 -22.03 12.25
C LEU A 741 0.17 -22.07 11.34
N ALA A 742 0.42 -22.12 10.04
CA ALA A 742 -0.58 -22.25 8.97
C ALA A 742 -0.06 -23.18 7.85
N ASP A 743 -0.97 -23.63 6.97
CA ASP A 743 -0.69 -24.41 5.75
C ASP A 743 0.43 -25.45 5.88
N ILE A 744 0.21 -26.57 6.58
CA ILE A 744 1.19 -27.65 6.71
C ILE A 744 0.91 -28.71 5.64
N GLY A 745 1.92 -29.11 4.87
CA GLY A 745 1.76 -30.09 3.80
C GLY A 745 3.08 -30.52 3.18
N ILE A 746 2.98 -31.20 2.04
CA ILE A 746 4.13 -31.61 1.23
C ILE A 746 4.15 -30.84 -0.08
N GLY A 747 5.27 -30.19 -0.36
CA GLY A 747 5.59 -29.60 -1.65
C GLY A 747 6.55 -30.47 -2.45
N ASN A 748 6.82 -30.06 -3.69
CA ASN A 748 7.81 -30.69 -4.55
C ASN A 748 8.85 -29.67 -5.01
N ALA A 749 10.14 -29.97 -4.81
CA ALA A 749 11.23 -29.11 -5.21
C ALA A 749 11.48 -29.07 -6.71
N ALA A 750 11.19 -30.16 -7.41
CA ALA A 750 11.30 -30.27 -8.85
C ALA A 750 9.97 -29.88 -9.50
N ARG A 751 9.87 -28.64 -10.00
CA ARG A 751 8.88 -28.34 -11.03
C ARG A 751 9.35 -28.98 -12.33
N GLU A 752 8.60 -29.96 -12.84
CA GLU A 752 8.91 -30.59 -14.13
C GLU A 752 9.15 -29.51 -15.21
N ASP A 753 10.27 -29.66 -15.92
CA ASP A 753 10.70 -28.75 -16.98
C ASP A 753 9.63 -28.72 -18.08
N ARG A 754 9.07 -27.54 -18.33
CA ARG A 754 7.96 -27.33 -19.28
C ARG A 754 8.52 -27.18 -20.69
N SER A 755 9.01 -28.28 -21.29
CA SER A 755 9.40 -28.29 -22.71
C SER A 755 8.20 -28.41 -23.65
#